data_AF-A0A9D8GMZ2-F1
#
_entry.id   AF-A0A9D8GMZ2-F1
#
_cell.length_a   1.000
_cell.length_b   1.000
_cell.length_c   1.000
_cell.angle_alpha   90.00
_cell.angle_beta   90.00
_cell.angle_gamma   90.00
#
_symmetry.space_group_name_H-M   'P 1'
#
loop_
_entity.id
_entity.type
_entity.pdbx_description
1 polymer ?
#
loop_
_entity_poly.entity_id
_entity_poly.type
_entity_poly.pdbx_seq_one_letter_code
_entity_poly.pdbx_strand_id
1 'polypeptide(L)'
;MSGLHQDPQYPNQLPRPEGELEQLRAVWRVPRGWRLLSAVNNTVIGYLYIATALLFFVLAGILALLMRTQLAVPSNTFLSQAAYNQIFTMHGTVMMFLFAVPAVEAMGVLLLPQMLGARDLPFPRLGAFAFWAYLVGGLVFFGTLFFDLAPSGGWFMYPPLTGSQYSPDIGADFWLLGIGFIEISAIAGAIEIIVGVLRTRAPGMTLDRIPLFAWTMLIFAVMVVFAFPSVILATIMLELERALGWPFFVPEKGGDALLWQHLFWFFGHPEVYIIFLPAAGMVSMIVPAMARVPLVGYRMVVLALVATGFFSFGLWVHHMFTTGLPYLALGVFSGASMAVSVPSGIQVFAWIATIAAGRLRWSTPSLFVLGFLVIFTLGGLTGVMVAMVPFDWQAHDTYFVVAHFHYVLIGGMVFPLFAAIYYWVPAFSTRALSERLGKWAFVLMFTGFNVAFLPMHITGMLGMPRRVYTYSAGLGWDGLNLVSTAGAFVLAAGILMVIVDLLCNLRPTLSDPKGNIWQAGTLEWLANETYSSRSIPRITSREPLWDQPGLVQDTHAGRYFLPGAPTGGRETLITAPGDAAPQYVARLPGPGWSPFGAAILTAAFFLLLTVKLVLLAAACGLGAVMLICVWMWGSDPAPGPSVAIGDGIRLPTYLAGPGSHSRWAMIVLLLVAGSLYISFIFSYLYLWAVSPQAWATGADSMPLLTSALISGALLMASSAAVLVAGSRLSTAGASAGFNSLLVIAAASLAASLGFDIAGHWRVGLRPDAGSHQALIYLGTFLQAQLVAPLIVMAGFVLVRSLTRRLSPQHRVSFDNLAVFWHYAVGQGLLGLLLIHGFPRAL
;
A
#
# COMPACT_ATOMS: atom_id res chain seq x y z
N MET A 1 32.57 -17.91 -46.34
CA MET A 1 31.96 -17.84 -45.01
C MET A 1 32.54 -16.61 -44.31
N SER A 2 31.88 -15.47 -44.48
CA SER A 2 32.32 -14.16 -44.00
C SER A 2 32.13 -14.08 -42.49
N GLY A 3 33.20 -13.69 -41.79
CA GLY A 3 33.14 -13.32 -40.38
C GLY A 3 32.12 -12.21 -40.17
N LEU A 4 31.08 -12.53 -39.40
CA LEU A 4 30.19 -11.53 -38.85
C LEU A 4 31.02 -10.68 -37.88
N HIS A 5 31.36 -9.46 -38.29
CA HIS A 5 31.84 -8.43 -37.40
C HIS A 5 30.87 -8.34 -36.22
N GLN A 6 31.36 -8.64 -35.01
CA GLN A 6 30.61 -8.36 -33.79
C GLN A 6 30.43 -6.84 -33.74
N ASP A 7 29.21 -6.35 -33.87
CA ASP A 7 28.90 -4.96 -33.52
C ASP A 7 28.98 -4.85 -31.98
N PRO A 8 30.01 -4.21 -31.42
CA PRO A 8 30.23 -4.14 -29.97
C PRO A 8 29.14 -3.32 -29.25
N GLN A 9 28.21 -2.70 -29.99
CA GLN A 9 27.18 -1.83 -29.44
C GLN A 9 25.97 -2.59 -28.87
N TYR A 10 25.63 -3.80 -29.36
CA TYR A 10 24.40 -4.50 -29.00
C TYR A 10 24.62 -5.91 -28.40
N PRO A 11 23.92 -6.26 -27.30
CA PRO A 11 23.99 -7.58 -26.67
C PRO A 11 23.65 -8.76 -27.61
N ASN A 12 22.75 -8.56 -28.56
CA ASN A 12 22.22 -9.61 -29.42
C ASN A 12 22.25 -9.16 -30.89
N GLN A 13 22.67 -10.07 -31.77
CA GLN A 13 22.76 -9.84 -33.21
C GLN A 13 21.43 -10.17 -33.93
N LEU A 14 21.26 -9.60 -35.12
CA LEU A 14 20.18 -9.93 -36.05
C LEU A 14 20.70 -10.80 -37.21
N PRO A 15 19.85 -11.65 -37.85
CA PRO A 15 18.46 -11.91 -37.47
C PRO A 15 18.38 -12.72 -36.16
N ARG A 16 17.31 -12.48 -35.40
CA ARG A 16 16.99 -13.31 -34.22
C ARG A 16 16.56 -14.72 -34.66
N PRO A 17 16.73 -15.75 -33.81
CA PRO A 17 16.27 -17.10 -34.11
C PRO A 17 14.79 -17.13 -34.53
N GLU A 18 14.48 -17.92 -35.55
CA GLU A 18 13.12 -18.12 -36.03
C GLU A 18 12.26 -18.76 -34.93
N GLY A 19 11.02 -18.28 -34.72
CA GLY A 19 10.12 -18.77 -33.67
C GLY A 19 10.37 -18.22 -32.25
N GLU A 20 11.44 -17.45 -32.01
CA GLU A 20 11.78 -16.93 -30.66
C GLU A 20 10.68 -15.99 -30.12
N LEU A 21 10.14 -15.13 -30.98
CA LEU A 21 9.09 -14.17 -30.60
C LEU A 21 7.75 -14.88 -30.37
N GLU A 22 7.42 -15.87 -31.20
CA GLU A 22 6.24 -16.70 -31.07
C GLU A 22 6.27 -17.50 -29.76
N GLN A 23 7.44 -18.05 -29.39
CA GLN A 23 7.63 -18.73 -28.12
C GLN A 23 7.44 -17.77 -26.94
N LEU A 24 8.01 -16.56 -27.01
CA LEU A 24 7.83 -15.55 -25.98
C LEU A 24 6.33 -15.21 -25.81
N ARG A 25 5.62 -14.94 -26.92
CA ARG A 25 4.17 -14.67 -26.88
C ARG A 25 3.35 -15.84 -26.33
N ALA A 26 3.72 -17.08 -26.66
CA ALA A 26 3.02 -18.27 -26.19
C ALA A 26 3.10 -18.41 -24.66
N VAL A 27 4.28 -18.16 -24.08
CA VAL A 27 4.54 -18.26 -22.63
C VAL A 27 3.83 -17.15 -21.84
N TRP A 28 3.69 -15.96 -22.43
CA TRP A 28 3.01 -14.81 -21.82
C TRP A 28 1.53 -14.71 -22.13
N ARG A 29 0.97 -15.69 -22.85
CA ARG A 29 -0.44 -15.72 -23.21
C ARG A 29 -1.34 -15.58 -21.98
N VAL A 30 -2.29 -14.67 -22.08
CA VAL A 30 -3.27 -14.38 -21.02
C VAL A 30 -4.45 -15.36 -21.12
N PRO A 31 -4.97 -15.87 -19.97
CA PRO A 31 -6.16 -16.70 -19.97
C PRO A 31 -7.39 -15.92 -20.47
N ARG A 32 -8.33 -16.60 -21.14
CA ARG A 32 -9.53 -15.99 -21.74
C ARG A 32 -10.82 -16.49 -21.08
N GLY A 33 -11.89 -15.70 -21.21
CA GLY A 33 -13.20 -16.02 -20.64
C GLY A 33 -13.15 -16.10 -19.12
N TRP A 34 -13.87 -17.07 -18.54
CA TRP A 34 -13.92 -17.29 -17.08
C TRP A 34 -12.54 -17.60 -16.46
N ARG A 35 -11.57 -18.09 -17.25
CA ARG A 35 -10.20 -18.34 -16.77
C ARG A 35 -9.42 -17.06 -16.44
N LEU A 36 -9.93 -15.88 -16.78
CA LEU A 36 -9.31 -14.60 -16.43
C LEU A 36 -9.12 -14.45 -14.91
N LEU A 37 -9.97 -15.08 -14.10
CA LEU A 37 -9.85 -15.13 -12.64
C LEU A 37 -8.52 -15.76 -12.17
N SER A 38 -7.89 -16.60 -13.00
CA SER A 38 -6.57 -17.20 -12.72
C SER A 38 -5.39 -16.35 -13.17
N ALA A 39 -5.63 -15.16 -13.77
CA ALA A 39 -4.56 -14.30 -14.25
C ALA A 39 -3.70 -13.77 -13.10
N VAL A 40 -2.39 -13.66 -13.36
CA VAL A 40 -1.41 -13.14 -12.39
C VAL A 40 -0.52 -12.05 -12.99
N ASN A 41 -0.67 -11.75 -14.28
CA ASN A 41 0.18 -10.77 -14.96
C ASN A 41 -0.18 -9.34 -14.53
N ASN A 42 0.83 -8.51 -14.23
CA ASN A 42 0.61 -7.14 -13.76
C ASN A 42 -0.27 -6.29 -14.69
N THR A 43 -0.20 -6.47 -16.01
CA THR A 43 -0.99 -5.64 -16.94
C THR A 43 -2.47 -5.96 -16.81
N VAL A 44 -2.82 -7.25 -16.72
CA VAL A 44 -4.21 -7.70 -16.51
C VAL A 44 -4.71 -7.29 -15.13
N ILE A 45 -3.92 -7.55 -14.09
CA ILE A 45 -4.28 -7.17 -12.71
C ILE A 45 -4.42 -5.66 -12.61
N GLY A 46 -3.50 -4.89 -13.18
CA GLY A 46 -3.52 -3.43 -13.22
C GLY A 46 -4.80 -2.87 -13.82
N TYR A 47 -5.28 -3.39 -14.95
CA TYR A 47 -6.57 -2.97 -15.51
C TYR A 47 -7.75 -3.24 -14.57
N LEU A 48 -7.80 -4.44 -13.98
CA LEU A 48 -8.87 -4.80 -13.04
C LEU A 48 -8.82 -3.91 -11.79
N TYR A 49 -7.61 -3.61 -11.31
CA TYR A 49 -7.36 -2.80 -10.14
C TYR A 49 -7.78 -1.34 -10.37
N ILE A 50 -7.39 -0.73 -11.50
CA ILE A 50 -7.83 0.62 -11.90
C ILE A 50 -9.35 0.67 -12.05
N ALA A 51 -9.96 -0.30 -12.74
CA ALA A 51 -11.40 -0.34 -12.93
C ALA A 51 -12.15 -0.43 -11.60
N THR A 52 -11.63 -1.22 -10.65
CA THR A 52 -12.21 -1.38 -9.32
C THR A 52 -12.06 -0.09 -8.49
N ALA A 53 -10.90 0.55 -8.52
CA ALA A 53 -10.70 1.84 -7.84
C ALA A 53 -11.63 2.93 -8.40
N LEU A 54 -11.80 3.00 -9.72
CA LEU A 54 -12.75 3.91 -10.35
C LEU A 54 -14.22 3.59 -10.02
N LEU A 55 -14.57 2.31 -9.83
CA LEU A 55 -15.89 1.92 -9.34
C LEU A 55 -16.14 2.50 -7.93
N PHE A 56 -15.21 2.30 -6.99
CA PHE A 56 -15.35 2.85 -5.64
C PHE A 56 -15.34 4.39 -5.62
N PHE A 57 -14.58 5.03 -6.51
CA PHE A 57 -14.64 6.48 -6.70
C PHE A 57 -16.04 6.97 -7.06
N VAL A 58 -16.67 6.32 -8.05
CA VAL A 58 -18.03 6.67 -8.49
C VAL A 58 -19.04 6.40 -7.36
N LEU A 59 -18.94 5.25 -6.70
CA LEU A 59 -19.82 4.90 -5.58
C LEU A 59 -19.71 5.92 -4.44
N ALA A 60 -18.50 6.30 -4.02
CA ALA A 60 -18.29 7.32 -3.00
C ALA A 60 -18.72 8.72 -3.46
N GLY A 61 -18.60 9.03 -4.75
CA GLY A 61 -19.12 10.26 -5.35
C GLY A 61 -20.65 10.35 -5.27
N ILE A 62 -21.36 9.23 -5.48
CA ILE A 62 -22.81 9.16 -5.29
C ILE A 62 -23.17 9.44 -3.82
N LEU A 63 -22.45 8.83 -2.86
CA LEU A 63 -22.65 9.12 -1.44
C LEU A 63 -22.46 10.62 -1.12
N ALA A 64 -21.46 11.26 -1.73
CA ALA A 64 -21.25 12.71 -1.58
C ALA A 64 -22.45 13.54 -2.09
N LEU A 65 -23.01 13.18 -3.24
CA LEU A 65 -24.19 13.87 -3.79
C LEU A 65 -25.42 13.70 -2.90
N LEU A 66 -25.62 12.52 -2.29
CA LEU A 66 -26.70 12.30 -1.33
C LEU A 66 -26.55 13.20 -0.09
N MET A 67 -25.34 13.31 0.47
CA MET A 67 -25.06 14.23 1.57
C MET A 67 -25.31 15.69 1.19
N ARG A 68 -24.83 16.12 0.02
CA ARG A 68 -25.02 17.50 -0.45
C ARG A 68 -26.49 17.82 -0.75
N THR A 69 -27.26 16.83 -1.19
CA THR A 69 -28.71 16.97 -1.38
C THR A 69 -29.40 17.20 -0.04
N GLN A 70 -29.06 16.42 1.00
CA GLN A 70 -29.55 16.64 2.36
C GLN A 70 -29.20 18.06 2.85
N LEU A 71 -27.99 18.54 2.61
CA LEU A 71 -27.53 19.84 3.10
C LEU A 71 -27.89 21.05 2.21
N ALA A 72 -28.65 20.85 1.14
CA ALA A 72 -28.94 21.91 0.17
C ALA A 72 -29.74 23.08 0.79
N VAL A 73 -30.59 22.80 1.77
CA VAL A 73 -31.48 23.77 2.44
C VAL A 73 -31.56 23.49 3.94
N PRO A 74 -31.88 24.49 4.78
CA PRO A 74 -32.05 24.28 6.22
C PRO A 74 -33.20 23.33 6.53
N SER A 75 -33.08 22.60 7.65
CA SER A 75 -34.10 21.69 8.16
C SER A 75 -34.64 20.65 7.16
N ASN A 76 -33.83 20.26 6.17
CA ASN A 76 -34.21 19.29 5.16
C ASN A 76 -34.41 17.89 5.77
N THR A 77 -35.27 17.08 5.14
CA THR A 77 -35.67 15.74 5.60
C THR A 77 -35.38 14.64 4.57
N PHE A 78 -34.49 14.89 3.61
CA PHE A 78 -34.15 13.93 2.55
C PHE A 78 -33.46 12.67 3.09
N LEU A 79 -32.55 12.83 4.05
CA LEU A 79 -31.93 11.74 4.80
C LEU A 79 -32.26 11.86 6.29
N SER A 80 -32.51 10.71 6.93
CA SER A 80 -32.52 10.63 8.40
C SER A 80 -31.11 10.84 8.95
N GLN A 81 -31.01 11.21 10.22
CA GLN A 81 -29.71 11.36 10.89
C GLN A 81 -28.87 10.07 10.87
N ALA A 82 -29.50 8.91 11.10
CA ALA A 82 -28.82 7.62 11.06
C ALA A 82 -28.27 7.31 9.66
N ALA A 83 -29.08 7.50 8.62
CA ALA A 83 -28.66 7.29 7.23
C ALA A 83 -27.55 8.25 6.82
N TYR A 84 -27.65 9.54 7.20
CA TYR A 84 -26.58 10.52 6.96
C TYR A 84 -25.27 10.08 7.63
N ASN A 85 -25.35 9.57 8.87
CA ASN A 85 -24.17 9.12 9.61
C ASN A 85 -23.46 7.93 8.95
N GLN A 86 -24.22 6.95 8.46
CA GLN A 86 -23.67 5.84 7.67
C GLN A 86 -23.07 6.34 6.35
N ILE A 87 -23.81 7.18 5.61
CA ILE A 87 -23.39 7.69 4.29
C ILE A 87 -22.10 8.52 4.40
N PHE A 88 -21.98 9.44 5.37
CA PHE A 88 -20.76 10.24 5.49
C PHE A 88 -19.56 9.40 5.94
N THR A 89 -19.78 8.43 6.81
CA THR A 89 -18.74 7.50 7.26
C THR A 89 -18.24 6.69 6.08
N MET A 90 -19.15 6.09 5.32
CA MET A 90 -18.85 5.30 4.12
C MET A 90 -18.21 6.14 3.02
N HIS A 91 -18.67 7.38 2.78
CA HIS A 91 -18.02 8.27 1.82
C HIS A 91 -16.54 8.47 2.15
N GLY A 92 -16.23 8.85 3.39
CA GLY A 92 -14.84 9.08 3.83
C GLY A 92 -14.00 7.80 3.75
N THR A 93 -14.51 6.69 4.27
CA THR A 93 -13.80 5.41 4.28
C THR A 93 -13.56 4.86 2.87
N VAL A 94 -14.57 4.91 1.99
CA VAL A 94 -14.43 4.44 0.61
C VAL A 94 -13.46 5.32 -0.17
N MET A 95 -13.49 6.65 0.01
CA MET A 95 -12.53 7.54 -0.65
C MET A 95 -11.09 7.26 -0.21
N MET A 96 -10.83 7.15 1.09
CA MET A 96 -9.47 7.00 1.61
C MET A 96 -8.90 5.59 1.36
N PHE A 97 -9.62 4.55 1.78
CA PHE A 97 -9.11 3.18 1.80
C PHE A 97 -9.43 2.38 0.55
N LEU A 98 -10.57 2.64 -0.10
CA LEU A 98 -11.02 1.85 -1.25
C LEU A 98 -10.78 2.51 -2.60
N PHE A 99 -10.52 3.82 -2.63
CA PHE A 99 -10.20 4.53 -3.86
C PHE A 99 -8.77 5.07 -3.85
N ALA A 100 -8.41 5.93 -2.91
CA ALA A 100 -7.25 6.80 -3.09
C ALA A 100 -5.93 6.03 -3.13
N VAL A 101 -5.63 5.24 -2.09
CA VAL A 101 -4.44 4.38 -2.05
C VAL A 101 -4.49 3.30 -3.14
N PRO A 102 -5.60 2.53 -3.30
CA PRO A 102 -5.70 1.54 -4.39
C PRO A 102 -5.51 2.11 -5.79
N ALA A 103 -5.98 3.34 -6.08
CA ALA A 103 -5.84 3.95 -7.40
C ALA A 103 -4.37 4.22 -7.74
N VAL A 104 -3.60 4.80 -6.81
CA VAL A 104 -2.17 5.07 -7.03
C VAL A 104 -1.34 3.78 -7.05
N GLU A 105 -1.70 2.80 -6.23
CA GLU A 105 -1.08 1.46 -6.25
C GLU A 105 -1.34 0.75 -7.58
N ALA A 106 -2.58 0.78 -8.09
CA ALA A 106 -2.97 0.19 -9.36
C ALA A 106 -2.18 0.81 -10.54
N MET A 107 -1.94 2.12 -10.50
CA MET A 107 -1.07 2.80 -11.46
C MET A 107 0.38 2.30 -11.35
N GLY A 108 0.88 2.08 -10.14
CA GLY A 108 2.17 1.45 -9.90
C GLY A 108 2.26 0.04 -10.51
N VAL A 109 1.26 -0.81 -10.26
CA VAL A 109 1.18 -2.17 -10.80
C VAL A 109 1.16 -2.17 -12.33
N LEU A 110 0.42 -1.24 -12.92
CA LEU A 110 0.31 -1.15 -14.38
C LEU A 110 1.56 -0.59 -15.05
N LEU A 111 2.22 0.43 -14.48
CA LEU A 111 3.25 1.24 -15.15
C LEU A 111 4.69 0.91 -14.76
N LEU A 112 4.95 0.47 -13.52
CA LEU A 112 6.33 0.33 -13.03
C LEU A 112 7.14 -0.68 -13.85
N PRO A 113 6.63 -1.88 -14.20
CA PRO A 113 7.44 -2.82 -14.98
C PRO A 113 7.92 -2.23 -16.31
N GLN A 114 7.07 -1.51 -17.03
CA GLN A 114 7.41 -0.90 -18.31
C GLN A 114 8.39 0.27 -18.13
N MET A 115 8.17 1.12 -17.12
CA MET A 115 9.08 2.21 -16.77
C MET A 115 10.48 1.72 -16.36
N LEU A 116 10.56 0.56 -15.74
CA LEU A 116 11.81 -0.05 -15.27
C LEU A 116 12.43 -0.98 -16.31
N GLY A 117 11.77 -1.27 -17.43
CA GLY A 117 12.19 -2.28 -18.42
C GLY A 117 12.10 -3.73 -17.91
N ALA A 118 11.30 -3.98 -16.87
CA ALA A 118 10.97 -5.32 -16.38
C ALA A 118 9.83 -5.94 -17.21
N ARG A 119 9.78 -7.28 -17.24
CA ARG A 119 8.70 -8.01 -17.94
C ARG A 119 7.40 -8.11 -17.14
N ASP A 120 7.51 -8.11 -15.81
CA ASP A 120 6.42 -8.15 -14.84
C ASP A 120 7.00 -7.72 -13.48
N LEU A 121 6.13 -7.58 -12.48
CA LEU A 121 6.56 -7.42 -11.09
C LEU A 121 7.17 -8.73 -10.53
N PRO A 122 8.02 -8.64 -9.48
CA PRO A 122 8.74 -9.81 -8.99
C PRO A 122 7.87 -10.87 -8.28
N PHE A 123 6.63 -10.54 -7.87
CA PHE A 123 5.76 -11.47 -7.15
C PHE A 123 4.34 -11.55 -7.75
N PRO A 124 4.15 -11.98 -9.01
CA PRO A 124 2.88 -11.83 -9.73
C PRO A 124 1.65 -12.45 -9.04
N ARG A 125 1.85 -13.58 -8.32
CA ARG A 125 0.77 -14.22 -7.55
C ARG A 125 0.39 -13.44 -6.28
N LEU A 126 1.34 -12.72 -5.68
CA LEU A 126 1.10 -11.85 -4.53
C LEU A 126 0.30 -10.62 -4.97
N GLY A 127 0.67 -9.98 -6.07
CA GLY A 127 -0.12 -8.91 -6.67
C GLY A 127 -1.54 -9.35 -7.03
N ALA A 128 -1.71 -10.56 -7.59
CA ALA A 128 -3.04 -11.11 -7.86
C ALA A 128 -3.86 -11.37 -6.58
N PHE A 129 -3.26 -11.96 -5.54
CA PHE A 129 -3.92 -12.17 -4.25
C PHE A 129 -4.35 -10.85 -3.62
N ALA A 130 -3.47 -9.84 -3.62
CA ALA A 130 -3.73 -8.51 -3.11
C ALA A 130 -4.95 -7.88 -3.80
N PHE A 131 -4.95 -7.86 -5.13
CA PHE A 131 -6.08 -7.34 -5.91
C PHE A 131 -7.42 -8.03 -5.59
N TRP A 132 -7.45 -9.38 -5.55
CA TRP A 132 -8.68 -10.10 -5.26
C TRP A 132 -9.17 -9.87 -3.82
N ALA A 133 -8.24 -9.76 -2.86
CA ALA A 133 -8.58 -9.43 -1.50
C ALA A 133 -9.23 -8.04 -1.42
N TYR A 134 -8.60 -7.05 -2.07
CA TYR A 134 -9.15 -5.69 -2.18
C TYR A 134 -10.55 -5.65 -2.80
N LEU A 135 -10.75 -6.29 -3.97
CA LEU A 135 -12.05 -6.27 -4.66
C LEU A 135 -13.15 -6.89 -3.80
N VAL A 136 -12.91 -8.08 -3.25
CA VAL A 136 -13.91 -8.84 -2.50
C VAL A 136 -14.21 -8.15 -1.17
N GLY A 137 -13.17 -7.74 -0.45
CA GLY A 137 -13.29 -7.03 0.82
C GLY A 137 -14.01 -5.70 0.65
N GLY A 138 -13.60 -4.91 -0.35
CA GLY A 138 -14.22 -3.61 -0.64
C GLY A 138 -15.68 -3.73 -1.06
N LEU A 139 -16.05 -4.73 -1.86
CA LEU A 139 -17.44 -4.94 -2.27
C LEU A 139 -18.32 -5.35 -1.10
N VAL A 140 -17.84 -6.25 -0.23
CA VAL A 140 -18.61 -6.65 0.95
C VAL A 140 -18.72 -5.49 1.94
N PHE A 141 -17.63 -4.78 2.21
CA PHE A 141 -17.64 -3.62 3.09
C PHE A 141 -18.59 -2.53 2.57
N PHE A 142 -18.51 -2.16 1.28
CA PHE A 142 -19.46 -1.22 0.68
C PHE A 142 -20.90 -1.74 0.75
N GLY A 143 -21.08 -3.04 0.56
CA GLY A 143 -22.38 -3.71 0.60
C GLY A 143 -23.13 -3.56 1.93
N THR A 144 -22.43 -3.31 3.04
CA THR A 144 -23.04 -3.11 4.38
C THR A 144 -24.11 -2.01 4.39
N LEU A 145 -24.01 -1.00 3.51
CA LEU A 145 -25.01 0.06 3.32
C LEU A 145 -26.40 -0.48 2.95
N PHE A 146 -26.48 -1.60 2.23
CA PHE A 146 -27.74 -2.18 1.78
C PHE A 146 -28.42 -3.07 2.83
N PHE A 147 -27.75 -3.31 3.97
CA PHE A 147 -28.22 -4.20 5.03
C PHE A 147 -28.35 -3.48 6.39
N ASP A 148 -28.22 -2.15 6.42
CA ASP A 148 -28.20 -1.34 7.65
C ASP A 148 -27.08 -1.75 8.63
N LEU A 149 -25.96 -2.23 8.08
CA LEU A 149 -24.77 -2.67 8.82
C LEU A 149 -23.57 -1.74 8.62
N ALA A 150 -23.77 -0.62 7.92
CA ALA A 150 -22.70 0.33 7.66
C ALA A 150 -22.24 1.02 8.94
N PRO A 151 -20.93 1.26 9.12
CA PRO A 151 -20.41 2.03 10.24
C PRO A 151 -20.94 3.47 10.21
N SER A 152 -21.14 4.06 11.39
CA SER A 152 -21.67 5.42 11.56
C SER A 152 -20.79 6.33 12.43
N GLY A 153 -19.57 5.89 12.78
CA GLY A 153 -18.63 6.60 13.67
C GLY A 153 -17.68 7.59 12.98
N GLY A 154 -17.86 7.82 11.68
CA GLY A 154 -16.91 8.55 10.83
C GLY A 154 -15.68 7.73 10.46
N TRP A 155 -14.96 8.16 9.40
CA TRP A 155 -13.90 7.36 8.78
C TRP A 155 -12.67 7.06 9.66
N PHE A 156 -12.59 7.66 10.85
CA PHE A 156 -11.50 7.45 11.80
C PHE A 156 -11.96 6.83 13.14
N MET A 157 -13.23 6.46 13.26
CA MET A 157 -13.77 5.57 14.31
C MET A 157 -13.33 5.81 15.75
N TYR A 158 -13.41 7.05 16.26
CA TYR A 158 -12.90 7.38 17.59
C TYR A 158 -13.65 6.69 18.74
N PRO A 159 -12.94 5.99 19.65
CA PRO A 159 -13.46 5.73 20.98
C PRO A 159 -13.56 7.06 21.77
N PRO A 160 -14.48 7.16 22.74
CA PRO A 160 -15.38 6.09 23.19
C PRO A 160 -16.61 5.89 22.31
N LEU A 161 -16.91 6.79 21.36
CA LEU A 161 -18.13 6.73 20.54
C LEU A 161 -18.29 5.39 19.79
N THR A 162 -17.19 4.81 19.31
CA THR A 162 -17.17 3.52 18.62
C THR A 162 -16.97 2.32 19.54
N GLY A 163 -16.88 2.52 20.84
CA GLY A 163 -16.89 1.43 21.83
C GLY A 163 -18.29 0.83 22.00
N SER A 164 -18.37 -0.39 22.52
CA SER A 164 -19.63 -1.15 22.65
C SER A 164 -20.69 -0.46 23.52
N GLN A 165 -20.28 0.48 24.39
CA GLN A 165 -21.21 1.28 25.20
C GLN A 165 -22.05 2.26 24.37
N TYR A 166 -21.46 2.90 23.36
CA TYR A 166 -22.10 3.94 22.57
C TYR A 166 -22.49 3.48 21.16
N SER A 167 -21.79 2.47 20.64
CA SER A 167 -22.08 1.80 19.35
C SER A 167 -22.18 0.28 19.58
N PRO A 168 -23.27 -0.22 20.18
CA PRO A 168 -23.43 -1.65 20.51
C PRO A 168 -23.60 -2.55 19.27
N ASP A 169 -24.03 -1.98 18.15
CA ASP A 169 -24.21 -2.70 16.90
C ASP A 169 -22.88 -3.08 16.25
N ILE A 170 -22.94 -4.05 15.33
CA ILE A 170 -21.76 -4.62 14.66
C ILE A 170 -21.21 -3.76 13.52
N GLY A 171 -21.80 -2.58 13.25
CA GLY A 171 -21.36 -1.71 12.16
C GLY A 171 -19.91 -1.24 12.32
N ALA A 172 -19.46 -1.00 13.56
CA ALA A 172 -18.06 -0.70 13.84
C ALA A 172 -17.14 -1.90 13.59
N ASP A 173 -17.61 -3.13 13.88
CA ASP A 173 -16.84 -4.37 13.67
C ASP A 173 -16.61 -4.62 12.17
N PHE A 174 -17.58 -4.28 11.31
CA PHE A 174 -17.39 -4.30 9.85
C PHE A 174 -16.30 -3.33 9.38
N TRP A 175 -16.15 -2.18 10.04
CA TRP A 175 -15.08 -1.24 9.74
C TRP A 175 -13.73 -1.79 10.20
N LEU A 176 -13.63 -2.27 11.44
CA LEU A 176 -12.37 -2.77 12.03
C LEU A 176 -11.82 -3.96 11.25
N LEU A 177 -12.66 -4.98 11.00
CA LEU A 177 -12.25 -6.18 10.26
C LEU A 177 -12.16 -5.93 8.74
N GLY A 178 -12.99 -5.05 8.19
CA GLY A 178 -12.97 -4.69 6.77
C GLY A 178 -11.70 -3.94 6.39
N ILE A 179 -11.33 -2.89 7.14
CA ILE A 179 -10.12 -2.11 6.89
C ILE A 179 -8.87 -2.96 7.13
N GLY A 180 -8.80 -3.68 8.26
CA GLY A 180 -7.67 -4.58 8.52
C GLY A 180 -7.45 -5.62 7.41
N PHE A 181 -8.52 -6.09 6.76
CA PHE A 181 -8.42 -6.98 5.60
C PHE A 181 -7.90 -6.28 4.34
N ILE A 182 -8.37 -5.07 4.03
CA ILE A 182 -7.94 -4.30 2.85
C ILE A 182 -6.46 -3.90 2.97
N GLU A 183 -5.97 -3.63 4.18
CA GLU A 183 -4.56 -3.28 4.44
C GLU A 183 -3.58 -4.40 4.08
N ILE A 184 -4.01 -5.67 4.10
CA ILE A 184 -3.21 -6.80 3.60
C ILE A 184 -2.85 -6.59 2.13
N SER A 185 -3.78 -6.05 1.32
CA SER A 185 -3.54 -5.74 -0.09
C SER A 185 -2.46 -4.67 -0.23
N ALA A 186 -2.57 -3.57 0.51
CA ALA A 186 -1.64 -2.45 0.43
C ALA A 186 -0.21 -2.85 0.85
N ILE A 187 -0.05 -3.65 1.90
CA ILE A 187 1.27 -4.14 2.34
C ILE A 187 1.88 -5.09 1.28
N ALA A 188 1.07 -5.98 0.71
CA ALA A 188 1.51 -6.87 -0.35
C ALA A 188 2.00 -6.08 -1.58
N GLY A 189 1.26 -5.05 -1.98
CA GLY A 189 1.66 -4.12 -3.04
C GLY A 189 2.94 -3.36 -2.70
N ALA A 190 3.08 -2.85 -1.48
CA ALA A 190 4.29 -2.14 -1.05
C ALA A 190 5.55 -3.00 -1.13
N ILE A 191 5.48 -4.26 -0.67
CA ILE A 191 6.59 -5.22 -0.78
C ILE A 191 6.98 -5.41 -2.25
N GLU A 192 5.99 -5.62 -3.12
CA GLU A 192 6.20 -5.87 -4.53
C GLU A 192 6.80 -4.65 -5.25
N ILE A 193 6.35 -3.45 -4.92
CA ILE A 193 6.87 -2.19 -5.45
C ILE A 193 8.31 -1.94 -4.99
N ILE A 194 8.63 -2.09 -3.70
CA ILE A 194 10.00 -1.89 -3.19
C ILE A 194 10.97 -2.83 -3.91
N VAL A 195 10.64 -4.12 -3.98
CA VAL A 195 11.51 -5.10 -4.64
C VAL A 195 11.54 -4.86 -6.15
N GLY A 196 10.42 -4.50 -6.78
CA GLY A 196 10.36 -4.17 -8.20
C GLY A 196 11.28 -2.99 -8.55
N VAL A 197 11.09 -1.84 -7.92
CA VAL A 197 11.92 -0.65 -8.18
C VAL A 197 13.40 -0.93 -7.89
N LEU A 198 13.72 -1.60 -6.78
CA LEU A 198 15.13 -1.81 -6.42
C LEU A 198 15.79 -2.93 -7.22
N ARG A 199 15.08 -3.98 -7.63
CA ARG A 199 15.68 -5.25 -8.10
C ARG A 199 15.27 -5.68 -9.51
N THR A 200 14.41 -4.97 -10.23
CA THR A 200 14.01 -5.35 -11.60
C THR A 200 14.28 -4.26 -12.64
N ARG A 201 15.23 -3.38 -12.38
CA ARG A 201 15.59 -2.26 -13.27
C ARG A 201 16.36 -2.72 -14.50
N ALA A 202 16.15 -2.04 -15.62
CA ALA A 202 16.91 -2.23 -16.84
C ALA A 202 18.41 -1.96 -16.58
N PRO A 203 19.32 -2.74 -17.17
CA PRO A 203 20.75 -2.59 -16.93
C PRO A 203 21.26 -1.17 -17.22
N GLY A 204 21.99 -0.57 -16.27
CA GLY A 204 22.50 0.81 -16.36
C GLY A 204 21.58 1.88 -15.75
N MET A 205 20.33 1.54 -15.41
CA MET A 205 19.39 2.43 -14.72
C MET A 205 19.70 2.51 -13.21
N THR A 206 20.70 3.31 -12.86
CA THR A 206 21.01 3.67 -11.47
C THR A 206 19.83 4.41 -10.82
N LEU A 207 19.82 4.52 -9.48
CA LEU A 207 18.76 5.27 -8.77
C LEU A 207 18.69 6.75 -9.18
N ASP A 208 19.80 7.37 -9.60
CA ASP A 208 19.80 8.75 -10.13
C ASP A 208 19.18 8.86 -11.54
N ARG A 209 18.81 7.75 -12.17
CA ARG A 209 18.24 7.68 -13.53
C ARG A 209 16.81 7.14 -13.59
N ILE A 210 16.24 6.63 -12.50
CA ILE A 210 14.87 6.10 -12.53
C ILE A 210 13.86 7.24 -12.77
N PRO A 211 12.72 6.97 -13.43
CA PRO A 211 11.65 7.98 -13.59
C PRO A 211 11.14 8.51 -12.24
N LEU A 212 10.65 9.76 -12.21
CA LEU A 212 10.12 10.36 -10.98
C LEU A 212 8.97 9.54 -10.40
N PHE A 213 8.11 8.99 -11.24
CA PHE A 213 7.03 8.12 -10.76
C PHE A 213 7.57 6.87 -10.05
N ALA A 214 8.69 6.29 -10.49
CA ALA A 214 9.33 5.18 -9.79
C ALA A 214 9.92 5.60 -8.43
N TRP A 215 10.51 6.81 -8.34
CA TRP A 215 10.93 7.39 -7.06
C TRP A 215 9.76 7.59 -6.10
N THR A 216 8.65 8.16 -6.57
CA THR A 216 7.48 8.41 -5.73
C THR A 216 6.82 7.12 -5.29
N MET A 217 6.75 6.10 -6.16
CA MET A 217 6.23 4.79 -5.78
C MET A 217 7.14 4.06 -4.78
N LEU A 218 8.46 4.23 -4.87
CA LEU A 218 9.39 3.70 -3.86
C LEU A 218 9.16 4.36 -2.50
N ILE A 219 9.02 5.69 -2.45
CA ILE A 219 8.77 6.43 -1.22
C ILE A 219 7.39 6.05 -0.65
N PHE A 220 6.36 6.02 -1.48
CA PHE A 220 5.02 5.52 -1.16
C PHE A 220 5.09 4.17 -0.45
N ALA A 221 5.75 3.19 -1.07
CA ALA A 221 5.80 1.83 -0.55
C ALA A 221 6.59 1.74 0.76
N VAL A 222 7.67 2.51 0.90
CA VAL A 222 8.40 2.63 2.17
C VAL A 222 7.52 3.24 3.25
N MET A 223 6.76 4.30 2.94
CA MET A 223 5.85 4.91 3.91
C MET A 223 4.75 3.95 4.34
N VAL A 224 4.16 3.18 3.42
CA VAL A 224 3.17 2.13 3.74
C VAL A 224 3.74 1.14 4.77
N VAL A 225 4.99 0.70 4.60
CA VAL A 225 5.67 -0.25 5.50
C VAL A 225 5.78 0.25 6.95
N PHE A 226 5.89 1.57 7.16
CA PHE A 226 6.04 2.17 8.49
C PHE A 226 4.74 2.75 9.06
N ALA A 227 3.82 3.24 8.22
CA ALA A 227 2.60 3.91 8.65
C ALA A 227 1.44 2.95 8.94
N PHE A 228 1.15 2.03 8.00
CA PHE A 228 -0.01 1.12 8.08
C PHE A 228 0.00 0.22 9.34
N PRO A 229 1.16 -0.27 9.81
CA PRO A 229 1.20 -1.08 11.03
C PRO A 229 0.59 -0.42 12.27
N SER A 230 0.59 0.91 12.35
CA SER A 230 -0.01 1.64 13.48
C SER A 230 -1.54 1.52 13.51
N VAL A 231 -2.20 1.63 12.36
CA VAL A 231 -3.66 1.47 12.26
C VAL A 231 -4.07 -0.01 12.34
N ILE A 232 -3.25 -0.93 11.84
CA ILE A 232 -3.43 -2.38 12.07
C ILE A 232 -3.45 -2.66 13.58
N LEU A 233 -2.50 -2.11 14.33
CA LEU A 233 -2.50 -2.27 15.78
C LEU A 233 -3.72 -1.63 16.43
N ALA A 234 -4.07 -0.39 16.06
CA ALA A 234 -5.22 0.31 16.61
C ALA A 234 -6.52 -0.49 16.41
N THR A 235 -6.75 -0.99 15.20
CA THR A 235 -7.92 -1.80 14.85
C THR A 235 -7.94 -3.13 15.61
N ILE A 236 -6.80 -3.82 15.75
CA ILE A 236 -6.68 -5.01 16.60
C ILE A 236 -7.07 -4.68 18.04
N MET A 237 -6.56 -3.59 18.61
CA MET A 237 -6.86 -3.18 19.99
C MET A 237 -8.34 -2.91 20.18
N LEU A 238 -8.98 -2.13 19.29
CA LEU A 238 -10.39 -1.80 19.43
C LEU A 238 -11.30 -3.00 19.14
N GLU A 239 -10.92 -3.89 18.23
CA GLU A 239 -11.63 -5.15 18.00
C GLU A 239 -11.57 -6.05 19.23
N LEU A 240 -10.39 -6.20 19.84
CA LEU A 240 -10.23 -6.97 21.09
C LEU A 240 -10.99 -6.34 22.26
N GLU A 241 -11.04 -5.01 22.35
CA GLU A 241 -11.85 -4.31 23.35
C GLU A 241 -13.35 -4.60 23.16
N ARG A 242 -13.85 -4.49 21.93
CA ARG A 242 -15.27 -4.70 21.62
C ARG A 242 -15.70 -6.17 21.71
N ALA A 243 -14.84 -7.09 21.26
CA ALA A 243 -15.15 -8.51 21.20
C ALA A 243 -14.88 -9.25 22.52
N LEU A 244 -13.81 -8.89 23.24
CA LEU A 244 -13.32 -9.61 24.43
C LEU A 244 -13.28 -8.76 25.70
N GLY A 245 -13.60 -7.47 25.63
CA GLY A 245 -13.64 -6.59 26.81
C GLY A 245 -12.28 -6.16 27.33
N TRP A 246 -11.23 -6.20 26.50
CA TRP A 246 -9.87 -5.80 26.86
C TRP A 246 -9.76 -4.26 26.86
N PRO A 247 -9.63 -3.59 28.03
CA PRO A 247 -9.86 -2.15 28.15
C PRO A 247 -8.62 -1.31 27.81
N PHE A 248 -8.38 -1.08 26.52
CA PHE A 248 -7.27 -0.23 26.05
C PHE A 248 -7.63 1.25 26.05
N PHE A 249 -8.88 1.58 25.75
CA PHE A 249 -9.36 2.95 25.55
C PHE A 249 -10.34 3.39 26.65
N VAL A 250 -10.63 2.52 27.63
CA VAL A 250 -11.58 2.75 28.74
C VAL A 250 -10.87 3.36 29.96
N PRO A 251 -11.09 4.65 30.28
CA PRO A 251 -10.38 5.34 31.37
C PRO A 251 -10.59 4.72 32.75
N GLU A 252 -11.78 4.20 33.03
CA GLU A 252 -12.14 3.60 34.32
C GLU A 252 -11.28 2.37 34.66
N LYS A 253 -10.66 1.75 33.64
CA LYS A 253 -9.77 0.59 33.76
C LYS A 253 -8.31 0.93 33.41
N GLY A 254 -7.96 2.22 33.39
CA GLY A 254 -6.61 2.72 33.10
C GLY A 254 -6.25 2.82 31.62
N GLY A 255 -7.23 2.70 30.72
CA GLY A 255 -7.08 2.97 29.30
C GLY A 255 -7.17 4.47 28.97
N ASP A 256 -6.98 4.84 27.71
CA ASP A 256 -7.13 6.23 27.26
C ASP A 256 -7.56 6.30 25.80
N ALA A 257 -8.66 7.00 25.53
CA ALA A 257 -9.18 7.21 24.18
C ALA A 257 -8.22 8.00 23.27
N LEU A 258 -7.34 8.85 23.81
CA LEU A 258 -6.35 9.57 23.01
C LEU A 258 -5.27 8.66 22.42
N LEU A 259 -5.05 7.48 23.00
CA LEU A 259 -4.16 6.48 22.41
C LEU A 259 -4.61 6.09 21.00
N TRP A 260 -5.92 5.93 20.78
CA TRP A 260 -6.46 5.67 19.45
C TRP A 260 -6.09 6.78 18.48
N GLN A 261 -6.24 8.05 18.90
CA GLN A 261 -5.93 9.19 18.04
C GLN A 261 -4.44 9.25 17.68
N HIS A 262 -3.55 8.99 18.65
CA HIS A 262 -2.12 8.91 18.37
C HIS A 262 -1.80 7.82 17.34
N LEU A 263 -2.31 6.60 17.54
CA LEU A 263 -2.07 5.48 16.63
C LEU A 263 -2.68 5.70 15.25
N PHE A 264 -3.93 6.16 15.20
CA PHE A 264 -4.65 6.41 13.97
C PHE A 264 -3.98 7.53 13.18
N TRP A 265 -3.61 8.66 13.79
CA TRP A 265 -3.01 9.77 13.04
C TRP A 265 -1.54 9.57 12.69
N PHE A 266 -0.80 8.79 13.48
CA PHE A 266 0.53 8.34 13.09
C PHE A 266 0.49 7.56 11.77
N PHE A 267 -0.63 6.90 11.47
CA PHE A 267 -0.94 6.37 10.14
C PHE A 267 -1.54 7.43 9.21
N GLY A 268 -2.64 8.07 9.62
CA GLY A 268 -3.55 8.82 8.74
C GLY A 268 -2.94 10.11 8.19
N HIS A 269 -1.95 10.69 8.86
CA HIS A 269 -1.24 11.81 8.28
C HIS A 269 -0.17 11.41 7.25
N PRO A 270 0.69 10.40 7.48
CA PRO A 270 1.45 9.80 6.39
C PRO A 270 0.59 9.31 5.22
N GLU A 271 -0.60 8.77 5.48
CA GLU A 271 -1.54 8.29 4.45
C GLU A 271 -1.85 9.37 3.40
N VAL A 272 -2.07 10.62 3.80
CA VAL A 272 -2.36 11.69 2.82
C VAL A 272 -1.16 11.99 1.91
N TYR A 273 0.07 11.78 2.38
CA TYR A 273 1.27 11.88 1.53
C TYR A 273 1.51 10.61 0.70
N ILE A 274 1.16 9.44 1.23
CA ILE A 274 1.09 8.19 0.48
C ILE A 274 0.17 8.38 -0.74
N ILE A 275 -0.94 9.10 -0.60
CA ILE A 275 -1.83 9.42 -1.72
C ILE A 275 -1.23 10.51 -2.65
N PHE A 276 -0.68 11.58 -2.08
CA PHE A 276 -0.16 12.73 -2.86
C PHE A 276 1.11 12.43 -3.66
N LEU A 277 2.09 11.72 -3.09
CA LEU A 277 3.41 11.56 -3.69
C LEU A 277 3.35 10.86 -5.07
N PRO A 278 2.61 9.74 -5.26
CA PRO A 278 2.43 9.17 -6.60
C PRO A 278 1.78 10.13 -7.58
N ALA A 279 0.78 10.92 -7.16
CA ALA A 279 0.14 11.92 -8.01
C ALA A 279 1.13 13.02 -8.44
N ALA A 280 1.96 13.52 -7.53
CA ALA A 280 3.08 14.41 -7.84
C ALA A 280 4.11 13.76 -8.79
N GLY A 281 4.33 12.45 -8.65
CA GLY A 281 5.11 11.64 -9.58
C GLY A 281 4.51 11.62 -10.98
N MET A 282 3.19 11.43 -11.10
CA MET A 282 2.48 11.48 -12.39
C MET A 282 2.60 12.86 -13.04
N VAL A 283 2.40 13.94 -12.28
CA VAL A 283 2.61 15.32 -12.78
C VAL A 283 4.05 15.50 -13.26
N SER A 284 5.02 14.98 -12.50
CA SER A 284 6.44 15.07 -12.84
C SER A 284 6.82 14.27 -14.10
N MET A 285 6.01 13.31 -14.53
CA MET A 285 6.15 12.61 -15.81
C MET A 285 5.43 13.34 -16.95
N ILE A 286 4.24 13.92 -16.67
CA ILE A 286 3.41 14.58 -17.67
C ILE A 286 4.00 15.95 -18.07
N VAL A 287 4.47 16.74 -17.10
CA VAL A 287 4.98 18.10 -17.33
C VAL A 287 6.13 18.12 -18.34
N PRO A 288 7.21 17.31 -18.20
CA PRO A 288 8.29 17.25 -19.19
C PRO A 288 7.81 16.84 -20.58
N ALA A 289 6.92 15.84 -20.66
CA ALA A 289 6.37 15.38 -21.92
C ALA A 289 5.55 16.47 -22.64
N MET A 290 4.73 17.22 -21.91
CA MET A 290 3.89 18.29 -22.47
C MET A 290 4.69 19.55 -22.80
N ALA A 291 5.76 19.84 -22.05
CA ALA A 291 6.63 21.01 -22.26
C ALA A 291 7.76 20.75 -23.27
N ARG A 292 8.01 19.48 -23.63
CA ARG A 292 9.09 19.02 -24.53
C ARG A 292 10.49 19.40 -24.05
N VAL A 293 10.69 19.42 -22.74
CA VAL A 293 11.98 19.68 -22.08
C VAL A 293 12.10 18.77 -20.85
N PRO A 294 13.32 18.32 -20.47
CA PRO A 294 13.52 17.57 -19.24
C PRO A 294 13.07 18.35 -18.00
N LEU A 295 12.69 17.62 -16.94
CA LEU A 295 12.29 18.22 -15.67
C LEU A 295 13.41 19.10 -15.08
N VAL A 296 13.10 20.37 -14.86
CA VAL A 296 14.01 21.32 -14.20
C VAL A 296 14.18 20.90 -12.74
N GLY A 297 15.43 20.76 -12.30
CA GLY A 297 15.73 20.49 -10.89
C GLY A 297 15.43 19.05 -10.44
N TYR A 298 15.50 18.04 -11.32
CA TYR A 298 15.27 16.61 -10.98
C TYR A 298 15.79 16.19 -9.60
N ARG A 299 17.07 16.47 -9.28
CA ARG A 299 17.67 16.05 -8.00
C ARG A 299 17.03 16.76 -6.80
N MET A 300 16.69 18.04 -6.96
CA MET A 300 15.99 18.81 -5.92
C MET A 300 14.56 18.28 -5.72
N VAL A 301 13.88 17.89 -6.79
CA VAL A 301 12.56 17.25 -6.72
C VAL A 301 12.67 15.90 -5.98
N VAL A 302 13.64 15.06 -6.31
CA VAL A 302 13.87 13.79 -5.59
C VAL A 302 14.13 14.03 -4.10
N LEU A 303 15.00 14.98 -3.75
CA LEU A 303 15.26 15.33 -2.35
C LEU A 303 14.00 15.87 -1.64
N ALA A 304 13.19 16.68 -2.33
CA ALA A 304 11.93 17.17 -1.79
C ALA A 304 10.91 16.06 -1.55
N LEU A 305 10.82 15.07 -2.46
CA LEU A 305 9.96 13.90 -2.28
C LEU A 305 10.40 13.05 -1.08
N VAL A 306 11.70 12.79 -0.94
CA VAL A 306 12.26 12.06 0.21
C VAL A 306 12.03 12.82 1.51
N ALA A 307 12.26 14.14 1.51
CA ALA A 307 12.01 14.98 2.66
C ALA A 307 10.52 14.99 3.05
N THR A 308 9.61 15.04 2.09
CA THR A 308 8.16 14.95 2.33
C THR A 308 7.80 13.62 2.99
N GLY A 309 8.32 12.50 2.46
CA GLY A 309 8.10 11.19 3.04
C GLY A 309 8.64 11.06 4.47
N PHE A 310 9.83 11.60 4.74
CA PHE A 310 10.43 11.61 6.08
C PHE A 310 9.64 12.49 7.05
N PHE A 311 9.37 13.75 6.69
CA PHE A 311 8.66 14.68 7.57
C PHE A 311 7.26 14.21 7.88
N SER A 312 6.59 13.46 6.99
CA SER A 312 5.22 12.97 7.21
C SER A 312 5.01 12.24 8.55
N PHE A 313 6.03 11.56 9.06
CA PHE A 313 5.98 10.84 10.34
C PHE A 313 6.17 11.73 11.58
N GLY A 314 6.42 13.03 11.41
CA GLY A 314 6.69 13.98 12.49
C GLY A 314 5.60 15.02 12.75
N LEU A 315 4.40 14.86 12.18
CA LEU A 315 3.40 15.95 12.10
C LEU A 315 2.01 15.56 12.63
N TRP A 316 1.77 14.29 12.92
CA TRP A 316 0.43 13.74 13.09
C TRP A 316 -0.41 14.42 14.19
N VAL A 317 0.25 14.93 15.24
CA VAL A 317 -0.38 15.66 16.35
C VAL A 317 -1.10 16.93 15.92
N HIS A 318 -0.86 17.46 14.71
CA HIS A 318 -1.65 18.58 14.19
C HIS A 318 -3.14 18.27 13.99
N HIS A 319 -3.53 16.99 13.98
CA HIS A 319 -4.93 16.58 14.02
C HIS A 319 -5.50 16.50 15.44
N MET A 320 -4.67 16.77 16.45
CA MET A 320 -4.96 16.62 17.88
C MET A 320 -4.77 17.95 18.64
N PHE A 321 -4.66 19.08 17.95
CA PHE A 321 -4.40 20.37 18.60
C PHE A 321 -5.47 20.82 19.59
N THR A 322 -6.70 20.29 19.47
CA THR A 322 -7.85 20.58 20.33
C THR A 322 -8.06 19.54 21.45
N THR A 323 -7.14 18.59 21.64
CA THR A 323 -7.30 17.50 22.64
C THR A 323 -6.66 17.78 24.00
N GLY A 324 -6.18 19.01 24.24
CA GLY A 324 -5.58 19.40 25.53
C GLY A 324 -4.14 18.95 25.74
N LEU A 325 -3.40 18.63 24.67
CA LEU A 325 -1.98 18.25 24.75
C LEU A 325 -1.11 19.41 25.28
N PRO A 326 0.07 19.12 25.89
CA PRO A 326 0.97 20.14 26.40
C PRO A 326 1.45 21.12 25.32
N TYR A 327 1.55 22.41 25.65
CA TYR A 327 1.98 23.49 24.74
C TYR A 327 3.31 23.23 24.03
N LEU A 328 4.27 22.59 24.72
CA LEU A 328 5.55 22.23 24.11
C LEU A 328 5.37 21.28 22.93
N ALA A 329 4.49 20.27 23.06
CA ALA A 329 4.17 19.36 21.97
C ALA A 329 3.49 20.14 20.83
N LEU A 330 2.47 20.95 21.13
CA LEU A 330 1.76 21.74 20.14
C LEU A 330 2.71 22.63 19.31
N GLY A 331 3.66 23.31 19.96
CA GLY A 331 4.65 24.16 19.29
C GLY A 331 5.58 23.38 18.35
N VAL A 332 6.09 22.22 18.79
CA VAL A 332 6.95 21.35 17.97
C VAL A 332 6.21 20.87 16.73
N PHE A 333 5.00 20.34 16.89
CA PHE A 333 4.23 19.78 15.78
C PHE A 333 3.67 20.85 14.84
N SER A 334 3.36 22.05 15.34
CA SER A 334 3.01 23.20 14.50
C SER A 334 4.19 23.64 13.61
N GLY A 335 5.39 23.78 14.20
CA GLY A 335 6.61 24.12 13.46
C GLY A 335 6.95 23.10 12.38
N ALA A 336 6.88 21.81 12.73
CA ALA A 336 7.12 20.72 11.79
C ALA A 336 6.08 20.73 10.64
N SER A 337 4.80 20.99 10.95
CA SER A 337 3.72 21.00 9.94
C SER A 337 3.90 22.12 8.93
N MET A 338 4.32 23.31 9.40
CA MET A 338 4.66 24.43 8.50
C MET A 338 5.88 24.11 7.63
N ALA A 339 6.88 23.39 8.16
CA ALA A 339 8.11 23.08 7.42
C ALA A 339 7.88 22.23 6.16
N VAL A 340 6.84 21.39 6.12
CA VAL A 340 6.51 20.56 4.94
C VAL A 340 6.06 21.38 3.71
N SER A 341 5.64 22.63 3.91
CA SER A 341 5.39 23.55 2.80
C SER A 341 6.64 23.77 1.93
N VAL A 342 7.86 23.64 2.49
CA VAL A 342 9.12 23.86 1.78
C VAL A 342 9.38 22.76 0.72
N PRO A 343 9.41 21.46 1.06
CA PRO A 343 9.48 20.40 0.05
C PRO A 343 8.37 20.46 -1.01
N SER A 344 7.14 20.78 -0.60
CA SER A 344 6.02 20.92 -1.56
C SER A 344 6.23 22.09 -2.51
N GLY A 345 6.71 23.23 -2.00
CA GLY A 345 7.06 24.41 -2.79
C GLY A 345 8.14 24.12 -3.83
N ILE A 346 9.20 23.39 -3.47
CA ILE A 346 10.27 22.99 -4.41
C ILE A 346 9.69 22.25 -5.62
N GLN A 347 8.76 21.33 -5.39
CA GLN A 347 8.11 20.57 -6.47
C GLN A 347 7.26 21.47 -7.37
N VAL A 348 6.42 22.34 -6.76
CA VAL A 348 5.58 23.29 -7.50
C VAL A 348 6.42 24.23 -8.38
N PHE A 349 7.48 24.81 -7.82
CA PHE A 349 8.36 25.69 -8.59
C PHE A 349 9.16 24.94 -9.66
N ALA A 350 9.55 23.69 -9.43
CA ALA A 350 10.17 22.87 -10.46
C ALA A 350 9.24 22.62 -11.66
N TRP A 351 7.96 22.34 -11.42
CA TRP A 351 6.97 22.18 -12.49
C TRP A 351 6.75 23.50 -13.25
N ILE A 352 6.58 24.62 -12.55
CA ILE A 352 6.44 25.95 -13.17
C ILE A 352 7.67 26.27 -14.02
N ALA A 353 8.88 26.07 -13.49
CA ALA A 353 10.12 26.31 -14.21
C ALA A 353 10.25 25.42 -15.45
N THR A 354 9.83 24.16 -15.37
CA THR A 354 9.83 23.24 -16.52
C THR A 354 8.86 23.70 -17.61
N ILE A 355 7.65 24.14 -17.24
CA ILE A 355 6.68 24.71 -18.18
C ILE A 355 7.24 25.98 -18.82
N ALA A 356 7.87 26.86 -18.04
CA ALA A 356 8.44 28.12 -18.51
C ALA A 356 9.67 27.92 -19.43
N ALA A 357 10.47 26.87 -19.20
CA ALA A 357 11.62 26.55 -20.03
C ALA A 357 11.25 25.91 -21.38
N GLY A 358 10.06 25.32 -21.48
CA GLY A 358 9.59 24.60 -22.66
C GLY A 358 8.52 25.33 -23.46
N ARG A 359 7.82 24.57 -24.32
CA ARG A 359 6.62 25.03 -25.03
C ARG A 359 5.46 24.10 -24.72
N LEU A 360 4.58 24.53 -23.81
CA LEU A 360 3.47 23.71 -23.36
C LEU A 360 2.47 23.41 -24.49
N ARG A 361 2.20 22.13 -24.72
CA ARG A 361 1.10 21.69 -25.59
C ARG A 361 -0.24 21.81 -24.86
N TRP A 362 -1.20 22.53 -25.44
CA TRP A 362 -2.56 22.70 -24.89
C TRP A 362 -3.47 21.48 -25.13
N SER A 363 -3.11 20.37 -24.49
CA SER A 363 -3.84 19.10 -24.45
C SER A 363 -4.67 18.97 -23.18
N THR A 364 -5.55 17.97 -23.13
CA THR A 364 -6.34 17.65 -21.94
C THR A 364 -5.46 17.37 -20.71
N PRO A 365 -4.39 16.55 -20.79
CA PRO A 365 -3.46 16.37 -19.66
C PRO A 365 -2.89 17.69 -19.13
N SER A 366 -2.47 18.60 -20.02
CA SER A 366 -1.94 19.91 -19.62
C SER A 366 -2.94 20.75 -18.86
N LEU A 367 -4.21 20.74 -19.25
CA LEU A 367 -5.26 21.49 -18.55
C LEU A 367 -5.48 20.97 -17.14
N PHE A 368 -5.59 19.65 -16.97
CA PHE A 368 -5.71 19.05 -15.64
C PHE A 368 -4.49 19.30 -14.77
N VAL A 369 -3.28 19.28 -15.32
CA VAL A 369 -2.04 19.66 -14.60
C VAL A 369 -2.07 21.13 -14.17
N LEU A 370 -2.49 22.06 -15.04
CA LEU A 370 -2.61 23.47 -14.66
C LEU A 370 -3.70 23.69 -13.60
N GLY A 371 -4.84 23.00 -13.72
CA GLY A 371 -5.90 23.02 -12.73
C GLY A 371 -5.43 22.48 -11.37
N PHE A 372 -4.66 21.38 -11.39
CA PHE A 372 -3.97 20.84 -10.21
C PHE A 372 -3.09 21.91 -9.55
N LEU A 373 -2.21 22.59 -10.30
CA LEU A 373 -1.31 23.60 -9.73
C LEU A 373 -2.11 24.70 -9.02
N VAL A 374 -3.19 25.20 -9.62
CA VAL A 374 -4.03 26.23 -9.00
C VAL A 374 -4.71 25.72 -7.74
N ILE A 375 -5.45 24.60 -7.84
CA ILE A 375 -6.23 24.08 -6.71
C ILE A 375 -5.31 23.64 -5.57
N PHE A 376 -4.24 22.92 -5.88
CA PHE A 376 -3.31 22.40 -4.89
C PHE A 376 -2.57 23.51 -4.16
N THR A 377 -2.16 24.59 -4.84
CA THR A 377 -1.55 25.74 -4.17
C THR A 377 -2.53 26.42 -3.20
N LEU A 378 -3.81 26.61 -3.58
CA LEU A 378 -4.83 27.14 -2.66
C LEU A 378 -5.08 26.21 -1.46
N GLY A 379 -5.09 24.90 -1.69
CA GLY A 379 -5.16 23.89 -0.64
C GLY A 379 -3.95 23.94 0.30
N GLY A 380 -2.74 24.08 -0.24
CA GLY A 380 -1.52 24.19 0.54
C GLY A 380 -1.50 25.44 1.43
N LEU A 381 -1.99 26.58 0.93
CA LEU A 381 -2.10 27.81 1.71
C LEU A 381 -3.04 27.64 2.91
N THR A 382 -4.22 27.04 2.70
CA THR A 382 -5.16 26.73 3.79
C THR A 382 -4.62 25.66 4.75
N GLY A 383 -3.74 24.77 4.27
CA GLY A 383 -3.01 23.80 5.09
C GLY A 383 -2.04 24.46 6.07
N VAL A 384 -1.29 25.47 5.59
CA VAL A 384 -0.44 26.29 6.47
C VAL A 384 -1.29 27.02 7.51
N MET A 385 -2.52 27.44 7.18
CA MET A 385 -3.41 28.07 8.14
C MET A 385 -3.81 27.13 9.28
N VAL A 386 -4.25 25.91 8.97
CA VAL A 386 -4.62 24.91 10.00
C VAL A 386 -3.41 24.31 10.73
N ALA A 387 -2.20 24.47 10.20
CA ALA A 387 -0.98 24.15 10.93
C ALA A 387 -0.68 25.15 12.06
N MET A 388 -1.32 26.33 12.06
CA MET A 388 -1.19 27.32 13.14
C MET A 388 -2.19 27.00 14.25
N VAL A 389 -1.68 26.55 15.40
CA VAL A 389 -2.51 26.10 16.56
C VAL A 389 -3.63 27.07 16.93
N PRO A 390 -3.41 28.41 17.05
CA PRO A 390 -4.49 29.33 17.43
C PRO A 390 -5.60 29.43 16.38
N PHE A 391 -5.24 29.31 15.09
CA PHE A 391 -6.23 29.29 14.01
C PHE A 391 -6.96 27.95 13.99
N ASP A 392 -6.24 26.84 14.14
CA ASP A 392 -6.85 25.51 14.20
C ASP A 392 -7.89 25.43 15.32
N TRP A 393 -7.63 25.95 16.52
CA TRP A 393 -8.63 25.96 17.59
C TRP A 393 -9.99 26.59 17.21
N GLN A 394 -10.02 27.50 16.25
CA GLN A 394 -11.26 28.06 15.71
C GLN A 394 -11.81 27.27 14.52
N ALA A 395 -10.93 26.80 13.63
CA ALA A 395 -11.31 26.13 12.39
C ALA A 395 -11.54 24.62 12.54
N HIS A 396 -11.03 24.01 13.61
CA HIS A 396 -11.06 22.59 13.88
C HIS A 396 -12.50 22.07 13.89
N ASP A 397 -12.71 20.89 13.30
CA ASP A 397 -14.05 20.27 13.18
C ASP A 397 -15.13 21.16 12.51
N THR A 398 -14.74 22.22 11.78
CA THR A 398 -15.66 22.99 10.93
C THR A 398 -15.57 22.59 9.46
N TYR A 399 -16.46 23.15 8.64
CA TYR A 399 -16.38 23.05 7.18
C TYR A 399 -15.11 23.65 6.58
N PHE A 400 -14.32 24.45 7.32
CA PHE A 400 -13.03 24.97 6.83
C PHE A 400 -12.05 23.82 6.60
N VAL A 401 -11.96 22.89 7.56
CA VAL A 401 -11.10 21.69 7.44
C VAL A 401 -11.60 20.77 6.33
N VAL A 402 -12.93 20.64 6.16
CA VAL A 402 -13.53 19.87 5.06
C VAL A 402 -13.09 20.46 3.71
N ALA A 403 -13.20 21.77 3.55
CA ALA A 403 -12.81 22.47 2.34
C ALA A 403 -11.31 22.33 2.05
N HIS A 404 -10.46 22.62 3.04
CA HIS A 404 -9.01 22.47 2.95
C HIS A 404 -8.63 21.07 2.47
N PHE A 405 -9.16 20.03 3.12
CA PHE A 405 -8.86 18.65 2.80
C PHE A 405 -9.27 18.27 1.37
N HIS A 406 -10.44 18.73 0.90
CA HIS A 406 -10.87 18.46 -0.47
C HIS A 406 -10.04 19.23 -1.51
N TYR A 407 -9.56 20.44 -1.21
CA TYR A 407 -8.60 21.15 -2.07
C TYR A 407 -7.29 20.38 -2.23
N VAL A 408 -6.73 19.82 -1.15
CA VAL A 408 -5.49 19.06 -1.27
C VAL A 408 -5.70 17.65 -1.81
N LEU A 409 -6.82 16.98 -1.53
CA LEU A 409 -7.06 15.60 -1.99
C LEU A 409 -7.58 15.56 -3.44
N ILE A 410 -8.65 16.30 -3.75
CA ILE A 410 -9.19 16.32 -5.12
C ILE A 410 -8.23 17.08 -6.03
N GLY A 411 -7.75 18.24 -5.59
CA GLY A 411 -6.73 18.98 -6.32
C GLY A 411 -5.46 18.15 -6.47
N GLY A 412 -4.88 17.69 -5.36
CA GLY A 412 -3.56 17.06 -5.33
C GLY A 412 -3.49 15.63 -5.83
N MET A 413 -4.60 14.90 -5.93
CA MET A 413 -4.61 13.52 -6.43
C MET A 413 -5.58 13.29 -7.60
N VAL A 414 -6.84 13.72 -7.48
CA VAL A 414 -7.87 13.40 -8.49
C VAL A 414 -7.60 14.12 -9.82
N PHE A 415 -7.21 15.40 -9.81
CA PHE A 415 -6.84 16.12 -11.03
C PHE A 415 -5.62 15.51 -11.72
N PRO A 416 -4.50 15.22 -11.01
CA PRO A 416 -3.38 14.47 -11.56
C PRO A 416 -3.76 13.08 -12.10
N LEU A 417 -4.64 12.35 -11.41
CA LEU A 417 -5.11 11.04 -11.87
C LEU A 417 -5.88 11.14 -13.19
N PHE A 418 -6.75 12.14 -13.34
CA PHE A 418 -7.42 12.37 -14.62
C PHE A 418 -6.43 12.82 -15.71
N ALA A 419 -5.46 13.68 -15.39
CA ALA A 419 -4.39 14.01 -16.33
C ALA A 419 -3.64 12.74 -16.80
N ALA A 420 -3.33 11.85 -15.86
CA ALA A 420 -2.68 10.57 -16.09
C ALA A 420 -3.52 9.62 -16.95
N ILE A 421 -4.84 9.55 -16.76
CA ILE A 421 -5.74 8.76 -17.60
C ILE A 421 -5.66 9.25 -19.05
N TYR A 422 -5.83 10.54 -19.31
CA TYR A 422 -5.72 11.08 -20.69
C TYR A 422 -4.30 10.94 -21.25
N TYR A 423 -3.27 11.02 -20.40
CA TYR A 423 -1.89 10.88 -20.80
C TYR A 423 -1.55 9.43 -21.20
N TRP A 424 -1.78 8.44 -20.35
CA TRP A 424 -1.30 7.06 -20.56
C TRP A 424 -2.26 6.14 -21.30
N VAL A 425 -3.56 6.43 -21.42
CA VAL A 425 -4.49 5.56 -22.19
C VAL A 425 -3.98 5.18 -23.59
N PRO A 426 -3.36 6.07 -24.40
CA PRO A 426 -2.79 5.70 -25.69
C PRO A 426 -1.70 4.60 -25.63
N ALA A 427 -1.00 4.42 -24.51
CA ALA A 427 -0.02 3.36 -24.31
C ALA A 427 -0.65 1.98 -24.07
N PHE A 428 -1.94 1.95 -23.74
CA PHE A 428 -2.68 0.78 -23.26
C PHE A 428 -3.95 0.52 -24.08
N SER A 429 -4.27 1.39 -25.03
CA SER A 429 -5.47 1.32 -25.86
C SER A 429 -5.15 1.54 -27.33
N THR A 430 -5.91 0.89 -28.22
CA THR A 430 -5.81 1.11 -29.67
C THR A 430 -6.22 2.53 -30.09
N ARG A 431 -6.90 3.28 -29.20
CA ARG A 431 -7.37 4.67 -29.43
C ARG A 431 -6.96 5.56 -28.27
N ALA A 432 -6.73 6.83 -28.58
CA ALA A 432 -6.64 7.89 -27.56
C ALA A 432 -8.05 8.35 -27.15
N LEU A 433 -8.17 8.93 -25.96
CA LEU A 433 -9.40 9.58 -25.51
C LEU A 433 -9.66 10.90 -26.27
N SER A 434 -10.89 11.40 -26.18
CA SER A 434 -11.33 12.59 -26.93
C SER A 434 -10.83 13.87 -26.28
N GLU A 435 -9.98 14.62 -26.97
CA GLU A 435 -9.56 15.96 -26.55
C GLU A 435 -10.73 16.94 -26.36
N ARG A 436 -11.82 16.78 -27.12
CA ARG A 436 -13.00 17.65 -26.98
C ARG A 436 -13.76 17.35 -25.69
N LEU A 437 -14.04 16.07 -25.42
CA LEU A 437 -14.76 15.67 -24.21
C LEU A 437 -13.91 15.93 -22.98
N GLY A 438 -12.62 15.62 -23.05
CA GLY A 438 -11.65 15.90 -21.98
C GLY A 438 -11.56 17.38 -21.59
N LYS A 439 -11.57 18.30 -22.56
CA LYS A 439 -11.61 19.75 -22.31
C LYS A 439 -12.90 20.19 -21.62
N TRP A 440 -14.05 19.67 -22.05
CA TRP A 440 -15.33 19.96 -21.39
C TRP A 440 -15.41 19.37 -19.98
N ALA A 441 -14.92 18.14 -19.80
CA ALA A 441 -14.81 17.51 -18.50
C ALA A 441 -13.95 18.35 -17.56
N PHE A 442 -12.77 18.82 -18.03
CA PHE A 442 -11.92 19.71 -17.26
C PHE A 442 -12.64 20.98 -16.81
N VAL A 443 -13.33 21.70 -17.72
CA VAL A 443 -14.03 22.94 -17.38
C VAL A 443 -15.09 22.68 -16.31
N LEU A 444 -15.93 21.66 -16.50
CA LEU A 444 -16.97 21.29 -15.54
C LEU A 444 -16.38 20.88 -14.19
N MET A 445 -15.32 20.08 -14.18
CA MET A 445 -14.67 19.65 -12.94
C MET A 445 -13.99 20.80 -12.22
N PHE A 446 -13.22 21.64 -12.91
CA PHE A 446 -12.50 22.76 -12.32
C PHE A 446 -13.46 23.81 -11.72
N THR A 447 -14.50 24.18 -12.48
CA THR A 447 -15.51 25.12 -12.01
C THR A 447 -16.37 24.50 -10.91
N GLY A 448 -16.89 23.29 -11.13
CA GLY A 448 -17.73 22.59 -10.15
C GLY A 448 -17.02 22.38 -8.82
N PHE A 449 -15.74 22.00 -8.85
CA PHE A 449 -14.91 21.85 -7.66
C PHE A 449 -14.81 23.15 -6.85
N ASN A 450 -14.41 24.27 -7.48
CA ASN A 450 -14.27 25.53 -6.76
C ASN A 450 -15.61 26.05 -6.25
N VAL A 451 -16.68 25.93 -7.04
CA VAL A 451 -18.04 26.30 -6.59
C VAL A 451 -18.52 25.42 -5.44
N ALA A 452 -18.13 24.14 -5.39
CA ALA A 452 -18.50 23.23 -4.32
C ALA A 452 -17.76 23.52 -3.00
N PHE A 453 -16.45 23.73 -3.05
CA PHE A 453 -15.61 23.71 -1.85
C PHE A 453 -15.10 25.09 -1.41
N LEU A 454 -15.00 26.09 -2.29
CA LEU A 454 -14.62 27.44 -1.87
C LEU A 454 -15.62 28.02 -0.85
N PRO A 455 -16.96 27.92 -1.04
CA PRO A 455 -17.91 28.45 -0.06
C PRO A 455 -17.84 27.73 1.29
N MET A 456 -17.36 26.49 1.33
CA MET A 456 -17.21 25.74 2.57
C MET A 456 -16.13 26.32 3.51
N HIS A 457 -15.09 26.97 2.97
CA HIS A 457 -14.16 27.75 3.80
C HIS A 457 -14.90 28.87 4.53
N ILE A 458 -15.82 29.55 3.85
CA ILE A 458 -16.61 30.64 4.42
C ILE A 458 -17.57 30.10 5.48
N THR A 459 -18.35 29.05 5.17
CA THR A 459 -19.25 28.46 6.18
C THR A 459 -18.49 27.92 7.39
N GLY A 460 -17.28 27.39 7.20
CA GLY A 460 -16.38 27.00 8.28
C GLY A 460 -15.96 28.17 9.18
N MET A 461 -15.54 29.29 8.58
CA MET A 461 -15.22 30.52 9.34
C MET A 461 -16.45 31.14 10.03
N LEU A 462 -17.65 30.91 9.50
CA LEU A 462 -18.92 31.27 10.15
C LEU A 462 -19.36 30.25 11.22
N GLY A 463 -18.51 29.26 11.54
CA GLY A 463 -18.75 28.31 12.62
C GLY A 463 -19.62 27.11 12.26
N MET A 464 -19.85 26.80 10.98
CA MET A 464 -20.59 25.60 10.57
C MET A 464 -19.77 24.33 10.92
N PRO A 465 -20.21 23.50 11.88
CA PRO A 465 -19.50 22.28 12.23
C PRO A 465 -19.60 21.25 11.10
N ARG A 466 -18.59 20.39 10.96
CA ARG A 466 -18.67 19.23 10.07
C ARG A 466 -19.55 18.13 10.68
N ARG A 467 -19.99 17.17 9.87
CA ARG A 467 -20.79 15.99 10.30
C ARG A 467 -22.16 16.30 10.91
N VAL A 468 -22.69 17.48 10.69
CA VAL A 468 -24.10 17.80 11.00
C VAL A 468 -24.97 17.40 9.81
N TYR A 469 -26.08 16.68 10.07
CA TYR A 469 -27.00 16.22 9.02
C TYR A 469 -28.00 17.31 8.59
N THR A 470 -28.17 18.36 9.40
CA THR A 470 -29.07 19.48 9.13
C THR A 470 -28.60 20.75 9.86
N TYR A 471 -29.16 21.90 9.50
CA TYR A 471 -28.89 23.21 10.11
C TYR A 471 -30.14 24.08 10.11
N SER A 472 -30.16 25.09 10.99
CA SER A 472 -31.24 26.08 11.09
C SER A 472 -31.07 27.21 10.07
N ALA A 473 -32.18 27.78 9.61
CA ALA A 473 -32.17 28.91 8.70
C ALA A 473 -31.63 30.19 9.36
N GLY A 474 -31.04 31.09 8.57
CA GLY A 474 -30.66 32.43 9.03
C GLY A 474 -29.29 32.52 9.71
N LEU A 475 -28.51 31.44 9.72
CA LEU A 475 -27.14 31.41 10.24
C LEU A 475 -26.09 31.93 9.24
N GLY A 476 -26.52 32.36 8.05
CA GLY A 476 -25.65 32.77 6.95
C GLY A 476 -25.09 31.59 6.15
N TRP A 477 -25.56 30.36 6.41
CA TRP A 477 -25.07 29.14 5.76
C TRP A 477 -25.93 28.70 4.58
N ASP A 478 -27.17 29.15 4.50
CA ASP A 478 -28.23 28.68 3.60
C ASP A 478 -27.81 28.81 2.12
N GLY A 479 -27.54 30.04 1.67
CA GLY A 479 -27.13 30.31 0.29
C GLY A 479 -25.79 29.66 -0.07
N LEU A 480 -24.84 29.67 0.86
CA LEU A 480 -23.53 29.06 0.66
C LEU A 480 -23.63 27.54 0.50
N ASN A 481 -24.47 26.87 1.30
CA ASN A 481 -24.70 25.44 1.15
C ASN A 481 -25.42 25.10 -0.16
N LEU A 482 -26.42 25.88 -0.57
CA LEU A 482 -27.07 25.66 -1.86
C LEU A 482 -26.08 25.77 -3.03
N VAL A 483 -25.22 26.80 -3.01
CA VAL A 483 -24.15 26.98 -4.01
C VAL A 483 -23.17 25.81 -3.97
N SER A 484 -22.71 25.39 -2.79
CA SER A 484 -21.84 24.23 -2.64
C SER A 484 -22.46 22.95 -3.20
N THR A 485 -23.78 22.76 -3.01
CA THR A 485 -24.51 21.62 -3.57
C THR A 485 -24.60 21.70 -5.09
N ALA A 486 -24.93 22.85 -5.66
CA ALA A 486 -24.92 23.04 -7.11
C ALA A 486 -23.54 22.75 -7.72
N GLY A 487 -22.47 23.26 -7.09
CA GLY A 487 -21.08 22.97 -7.48
C GLY A 487 -20.77 21.47 -7.48
N ALA A 488 -21.24 20.73 -6.47
CA ALA A 488 -21.02 19.28 -6.38
C ALA A 488 -21.68 18.52 -7.56
N PHE A 489 -22.88 18.93 -7.98
CA PHE A 489 -23.52 18.35 -9.16
C PHE A 489 -22.82 18.74 -10.48
N VAL A 490 -22.28 19.95 -10.58
CA VAL A 490 -21.46 20.36 -11.74
C VAL A 490 -20.16 19.54 -11.82
N LEU A 491 -19.50 19.32 -10.67
CA LEU A 491 -18.33 18.45 -10.59
C LEU A 491 -18.68 17.01 -11.01
N ALA A 492 -19.80 16.47 -10.54
CA ALA A 492 -20.27 15.15 -10.93
C ALA A 492 -20.56 15.04 -12.44
N ALA A 493 -21.13 16.08 -13.06
CA ALA A 493 -21.32 16.13 -14.51
C ALA A 493 -19.99 16.10 -15.28
N GLY A 494 -18.96 16.77 -14.76
CA GLY A 494 -17.61 16.71 -15.32
C GLY A 494 -16.98 15.32 -15.23
N ILE A 495 -17.12 14.65 -14.07
CA ILE A 495 -16.67 13.26 -13.88
C ILE A 495 -17.43 12.32 -14.82
N LEU A 496 -18.75 12.47 -14.93
CA LEU A 496 -19.58 11.69 -15.85
C LEU A 496 -19.11 11.86 -17.30
N MET A 497 -18.70 13.06 -17.70
CA MET A 497 -18.13 13.31 -19.03
C MET A 497 -16.86 12.49 -19.29
N VAL A 498 -15.97 12.36 -18.30
CA VAL A 498 -14.79 11.48 -18.41
C VAL A 498 -15.20 10.02 -18.54
N ILE A 499 -16.18 9.56 -17.75
CA ILE A 499 -16.69 8.19 -17.82
C ILE A 499 -17.27 7.91 -19.21
N VAL A 500 -18.06 8.84 -19.76
CA VAL A 500 -18.61 8.73 -21.12
C VAL A 500 -17.49 8.63 -22.15
N ASP A 501 -16.45 9.46 -22.05
CA ASP A 501 -15.31 9.39 -22.96
C ASP A 501 -14.56 8.04 -22.86
N LEU A 502 -14.34 7.54 -21.65
CA LEU A 502 -13.77 6.21 -21.42
C LEU A 502 -14.63 5.13 -22.08
N LEU A 503 -15.94 5.10 -21.86
CA LEU A 503 -16.83 4.11 -22.46
C LEU A 503 -16.83 4.20 -24.00
N CYS A 504 -16.84 5.41 -24.55
CA CYS A 504 -16.88 5.63 -25.99
C CYS A 504 -15.55 5.31 -26.69
N ASN A 505 -14.40 5.68 -26.09
CA ASN A 505 -13.10 5.67 -26.77
C ASN A 505 -12.08 4.68 -26.22
N LEU A 506 -12.18 4.24 -24.95
CA LEU A 506 -11.25 3.26 -24.39
C LEU A 506 -11.44 1.91 -25.09
N ARG A 507 -10.38 1.43 -25.72
CA ARG A 507 -10.30 0.10 -26.35
C ARG A 507 -9.04 -0.59 -25.85
N PRO A 508 -9.06 -1.21 -24.66
CA PRO A 508 -7.88 -1.79 -24.04
C PRO A 508 -7.24 -2.84 -24.95
N THR A 509 -5.93 -2.86 -25.00
CA THR A 509 -5.16 -3.81 -25.80
C THR A 509 -3.92 -4.26 -25.04
N LEU A 510 -3.43 -5.44 -25.41
CA LEU A 510 -2.25 -6.05 -24.81
C LEU A 510 -1.10 -6.23 -25.81
N SER A 511 -1.26 -5.76 -27.06
CA SER A 511 -0.27 -6.00 -28.12
C SER A 511 -0.19 -4.94 -29.21
N ASP A 512 -1.20 -4.07 -29.33
CA ASP A 512 -1.25 -3.07 -30.41
C ASP A 512 -1.79 -1.72 -29.91
N PRO A 513 -1.10 -1.06 -28.96
CA PRO A 513 -1.53 0.24 -28.46
C PRO A 513 -1.33 1.35 -29.50
N LYS A 514 -2.04 2.46 -29.34
CA LYS A 514 -1.88 3.67 -30.16
C LYS A 514 -0.44 4.21 -30.09
N GLY A 515 0.23 3.99 -28.96
CA GLY A 515 1.65 4.28 -28.76
C GLY A 515 1.91 5.73 -28.32
N ASN A 516 3.16 6.16 -28.51
CA ASN A 516 3.68 7.43 -27.99
C ASN A 516 3.24 8.67 -28.79
N ILE A 517 1.97 9.06 -28.66
CA ILE A 517 1.42 10.26 -29.33
C ILE A 517 1.91 11.59 -28.74
N TRP A 518 2.54 11.54 -27.57
CA TRP A 518 3.08 12.69 -26.85
C TRP A 518 4.57 12.90 -27.11
N GLN A 519 5.22 11.96 -27.80
CA GLN A 519 6.67 11.90 -27.98
C GLN A 519 7.43 11.91 -26.64
N ALA A 520 6.86 11.39 -25.56
CA ALA A 520 7.48 11.35 -24.24
C ALA A 520 8.81 10.56 -24.22
N GLY A 521 9.69 10.86 -23.25
CA GLY A 521 11.09 10.40 -23.23
C GLY A 521 11.36 9.09 -22.48
N THR A 522 10.37 8.51 -21.81
CA THR A 522 10.54 7.39 -20.86
C THR A 522 10.03 6.04 -21.36
N LEU A 523 10.51 4.95 -20.75
CA LEU A 523 10.39 3.59 -21.30
C LEU A 523 8.97 3.01 -21.36
N GLU A 524 8.02 3.54 -20.58
CA GLU A 524 6.64 3.06 -20.65
C GLU A 524 5.97 3.31 -22.01
N TRP A 525 6.62 4.12 -22.85
CA TRP A 525 6.19 4.42 -24.21
C TRP A 525 6.80 3.51 -25.28
N LEU A 526 7.60 2.51 -24.89
CA LEU A 526 7.99 1.42 -25.78
C LEU A 526 6.77 0.58 -26.17
N ALA A 527 6.90 -0.22 -27.22
CA ALA A 527 5.87 -1.18 -27.61
C ALA A 527 5.67 -2.20 -26.46
N ASN A 528 4.56 -2.05 -25.74
CA ASN A 528 4.22 -2.88 -24.60
C ASN A 528 3.33 -4.04 -25.04
N GLU A 529 3.83 -5.26 -24.90
CA GLU A 529 3.01 -6.47 -24.93
C GLU A 529 2.76 -6.98 -23.49
N THR A 530 2.14 -8.15 -23.35
CA THR A 530 1.93 -8.81 -22.04
C THR A 530 3.23 -9.09 -21.27
N TYR A 531 4.37 -9.06 -21.94
CA TYR A 531 5.71 -9.21 -21.39
C TYR A 531 6.49 -7.88 -21.31
N SER A 532 5.80 -6.73 -21.39
CA SER A 532 6.43 -5.41 -21.57
C SER A 532 7.16 -5.34 -22.93
N SER A 533 8.43 -4.94 -22.96
CA SER A 533 9.25 -4.86 -24.17
C SER A 533 9.85 -6.21 -24.59
N ARG A 534 10.07 -6.43 -25.90
CA ARG A 534 10.66 -7.67 -26.43
C ARG A 534 12.03 -7.99 -25.83
N SER A 535 12.94 -7.01 -25.80
CA SER A 535 14.25 -7.13 -25.13
C SER A 535 14.46 -5.95 -24.18
N ILE A 536 15.09 -6.20 -23.03
CA ILE A 536 15.33 -5.22 -21.98
C ILE A 536 16.52 -4.32 -22.37
N PRO A 537 16.32 -3.01 -22.60
CA PRO A 537 17.37 -2.11 -23.08
C PRO A 537 18.47 -1.85 -22.05
N ARG A 538 19.66 -1.43 -22.52
CA ARG A 538 20.67 -0.80 -21.67
C ARG A 538 20.35 0.69 -21.55
N ILE A 539 20.30 1.24 -20.33
CA ILE A 539 19.89 2.63 -20.08
C ILE A 539 21.10 3.49 -19.69
N THR A 540 21.24 4.63 -20.36
CA THR A 540 22.36 5.57 -20.16
C THR A 540 21.92 6.95 -19.67
N SER A 541 20.64 7.30 -19.82
CA SER A 541 20.08 8.60 -19.44
C SER A 541 18.72 8.49 -18.75
N ARG A 542 18.16 9.64 -18.30
CA ARG A 542 16.83 9.74 -17.66
C ARG A 542 15.68 9.74 -18.66
N GLU A 543 15.91 10.28 -19.86
CA GLU A 543 14.94 10.36 -20.95
C GLU A 543 15.42 9.50 -22.13
N PRO A 544 15.49 8.17 -21.95
CA PRO A 544 16.18 7.28 -22.89
C PRO A 544 15.60 7.32 -24.31
N LEU A 545 14.29 7.57 -24.49
CA LEU A 545 13.69 7.70 -25.82
C LEU A 545 14.04 9.01 -26.53
N TRP A 546 14.49 10.03 -25.81
CA TRP A 546 15.01 11.27 -26.41
C TRP A 546 16.50 11.17 -26.70
N ASP A 547 17.27 10.54 -25.81
CA ASP A 547 18.73 10.56 -25.86
C ASP A 547 19.36 9.37 -26.63
N GLN A 548 18.62 8.29 -26.87
CA GLN A 548 19.12 7.09 -27.56
C GLN A 548 18.36 6.84 -28.88
N PRO A 549 18.80 7.44 -29.99
CA PRO A 549 18.21 7.20 -31.31
C PRO A 549 18.27 5.71 -31.67
N GLY A 550 17.14 5.12 -32.09
CA GLY A 550 17.05 3.70 -32.44
C GLY A 550 16.55 2.78 -31.31
N LEU A 551 16.47 3.26 -30.06
CA LEU A 551 16.10 2.43 -28.90
C LEU A 551 14.78 1.66 -29.11
N VAL A 552 13.80 2.30 -29.75
CA VAL A 552 12.48 1.69 -30.05
C VAL A 552 12.64 0.54 -31.03
N GLN A 553 13.30 0.78 -32.15
CA GLN A 553 13.50 -0.19 -33.23
C GLN A 553 14.36 -1.37 -32.74
N ASP A 554 15.43 -1.10 -32.02
CA ASP A 554 16.39 -2.09 -31.55
C ASP A 554 15.81 -2.98 -30.45
N THR A 555 15.01 -2.38 -29.55
CA THR A 555 14.23 -3.12 -28.56
C THR A 555 13.21 -4.04 -29.24
N HIS A 556 12.46 -3.54 -30.23
CA HIS A 556 11.50 -4.34 -30.97
C HIS A 556 12.16 -5.42 -31.84
N ALA A 557 13.39 -5.19 -32.32
CA ALA A 557 14.17 -6.17 -33.06
C ALA A 557 14.77 -7.26 -32.16
N GLY A 558 14.80 -7.07 -30.83
CA GLY A 558 15.35 -8.02 -29.87
C GLY A 558 16.88 -7.94 -29.73
N ARG A 559 17.47 -6.76 -29.96
CA ARG A 559 18.94 -6.56 -29.90
C ARG A 559 19.50 -6.43 -28.48
N TYR A 560 18.67 -6.18 -27.47
CA TYR A 560 19.12 -6.00 -26.08
C TYR A 560 18.96 -7.27 -25.22
N PHE A 561 18.94 -7.13 -23.89
CA PHE A 561 18.99 -8.25 -22.98
C PHE A 561 17.68 -9.05 -22.96
N LEU A 562 17.78 -10.35 -22.71
CA LEU A 562 16.65 -11.27 -22.54
C LEU A 562 15.58 -11.11 -23.66
N PRO A 563 15.92 -11.32 -24.95
CA PRO A 563 14.99 -11.12 -26.07
C PRO A 563 13.95 -12.24 -26.25
N GLY A 564 14.18 -13.42 -25.68
CA GLY A 564 13.34 -14.62 -25.81
C GLY A 564 12.87 -15.16 -24.46
N ALA A 565 12.56 -16.45 -24.40
CA ALA A 565 12.20 -17.17 -23.17
C ALA A 565 13.15 -18.36 -22.89
N PRO A 566 14.46 -18.15 -22.64
CA PRO A 566 15.44 -19.22 -22.48
C PRO A 566 15.13 -20.31 -21.45
N THR A 567 14.30 -20.04 -20.43
CA THR A 567 13.87 -21.09 -19.48
C THR A 567 12.61 -21.86 -19.92
N GLY A 568 12.00 -21.48 -21.04
CA GLY A 568 10.72 -22.03 -21.53
C GLY A 568 9.49 -21.58 -20.74
N GLY A 569 9.67 -20.69 -19.75
CA GLY A 569 8.61 -20.16 -18.90
C GLY A 569 8.65 -18.63 -18.79
N ARG A 570 7.69 -18.05 -18.07
CA ARG A 570 7.70 -16.61 -17.80
C ARG A 570 8.89 -16.29 -16.93
N GLU A 571 9.53 -15.16 -17.18
CA GLU A 571 10.75 -14.79 -16.48
C GLU A 571 11.03 -13.30 -16.56
N THR A 572 11.78 -12.78 -15.60
CA THR A 572 12.23 -11.38 -15.56
C THR A 572 13.67 -11.31 -15.08
N LEU A 573 14.36 -10.22 -15.43
CA LEU A 573 15.73 -9.99 -15.01
C LEU A 573 15.76 -9.42 -13.59
N ILE A 574 16.55 -10.04 -12.71
CA ILE A 574 16.85 -9.48 -11.38
C ILE A 574 18.21 -8.82 -11.42
N THR A 575 18.27 -7.59 -10.90
CA THR A 575 19.44 -6.73 -10.90
C THR A 575 19.87 -6.32 -9.49
N ALA A 576 21.09 -5.81 -9.40
CA ALA A 576 21.63 -5.23 -8.16
C ALA A 576 20.91 -3.91 -7.81
N PRO A 577 20.72 -3.61 -6.51
CA PRO A 577 19.99 -2.42 -6.06
C PRO A 577 20.72 -1.09 -6.26
N GLY A 578 22.02 -1.08 -6.54
CA GLY A 578 22.75 0.16 -6.80
C GLY A 578 22.67 0.57 -8.28
N ASP A 579 23.45 -0.13 -9.10
CA ASP A 579 23.74 0.16 -10.50
C ASP A 579 22.85 -0.56 -11.52
N ALA A 580 21.91 -1.39 -11.04
CA ALA A 580 21.11 -2.28 -11.85
C ALA A 580 21.95 -3.29 -12.66
N ALA A 581 23.11 -3.72 -12.15
CA ALA A 581 23.87 -4.81 -12.76
C ALA A 581 23.05 -6.12 -12.78
N PRO A 582 22.96 -6.84 -13.92
CA PRO A 582 22.27 -8.13 -14.00
C PRO A 582 22.84 -9.17 -13.03
N GLN A 583 21.99 -9.87 -12.27
CA GLN A 583 22.42 -10.89 -11.30
C GLN A 583 21.92 -12.30 -11.64
N TYR A 584 20.63 -12.46 -11.93
CA TYR A 584 20.04 -13.75 -12.30
C TYR A 584 18.70 -13.55 -13.02
N VAL A 585 18.22 -14.60 -13.68
CA VAL A 585 16.90 -14.62 -14.32
C VAL A 585 15.91 -15.31 -13.38
N ALA A 586 14.92 -14.57 -12.89
CA ALA A 586 13.88 -15.11 -12.03
C ALA A 586 12.78 -15.75 -12.89
N ARG A 587 12.48 -17.02 -12.64
CA ARG A 587 11.32 -17.72 -13.23
C ARG A 587 10.05 -17.26 -12.52
N LEU A 588 9.14 -16.71 -13.30
CA LEU A 588 7.86 -16.18 -12.84
C LEU A 588 6.75 -17.23 -12.99
N PRO A 589 5.76 -17.22 -12.09
CA PRO A 589 4.63 -18.12 -12.18
C PRO A 589 3.71 -17.78 -13.36
N GLY A 590 3.11 -18.82 -13.94
CA GLY A 590 1.97 -18.70 -14.85
C GLY A 590 0.63 -18.53 -14.13
N PRO A 591 -0.48 -18.42 -14.89
CA PRO A 591 -1.84 -18.35 -14.35
C PRO A 591 -2.15 -19.50 -13.38
N GLY A 592 -2.92 -19.20 -12.32
CA GLY A 592 -3.30 -20.18 -11.30
C GLY A 592 -4.49 -19.73 -10.46
N TRP A 593 -5.27 -20.69 -9.96
CA TRP A 593 -6.48 -20.44 -9.16
C TRP A 593 -6.22 -20.19 -7.69
N SER A 594 -5.05 -20.58 -7.19
CA SER A 594 -4.74 -20.49 -5.76
C SER A 594 -4.72 -19.06 -5.21
N PRO A 595 -4.20 -18.01 -5.89
CA PRO A 595 -4.28 -16.65 -5.36
C PRO A 595 -5.72 -16.15 -5.23
N PHE A 596 -6.56 -16.42 -6.25
CA PHE A 596 -7.98 -16.08 -6.23
C PHE A 596 -8.71 -16.80 -5.08
N GLY A 597 -8.58 -18.12 -4.98
CA GLY A 597 -9.25 -18.89 -3.93
C GLY A 597 -8.74 -18.52 -2.53
N ALA A 598 -7.44 -18.26 -2.37
CA ALA A 598 -6.88 -17.80 -1.10
C ALA A 598 -7.48 -16.45 -0.70
N ALA A 599 -7.56 -15.49 -1.62
CA ALA A 599 -8.15 -14.18 -1.33
C ALA A 599 -9.62 -14.27 -0.90
N ILE A 600 -10.43 -15.09 -1.60
CA ILE A 600 -11.84 -15.31 -1.24
C ILE A 600 -11.96 -15.92 0.16
N LEU A 601 -11.17 -16.95 0.46
CA LEU A 601 -11.21 -17.61 1.77
C LEU A 601 -10.65 -16.73 2.89
N THR A 602 -9.66 -15.87 2.62
CA THR A 602 -9.20 -14.87 3.58
C THR A 602 -10.28 -13.82 3.84
N ALA A 603 -10.95 -13.30 2.80
CA ALA A 603 -12.08 -12.38 2.97
C ALA A 603 -13.19 -13.03 3.81
N ALA A 604 -13.56 -14.27 3.48
CA ALA A 604 -14.56 -15.04 4.22
C ALA A 604 -14.16 -15.23 5.69
N PHE A 605 -12.89 -15.51 5.99
CA PHE A 605 -12.39 -15.62 7.36
C PHE A 605 -12.70 -14.35 8.17
N PHE A 606 -12.35 -13.16 7.67
CA PHE A 606 -12.60 -11.90 8.37
C PHE A 606 -14.11 -11.60 8.51
N LEU A 607 -14.87 -11.74 7.43
CA LEU A 607 -16.30 -11.42 7.41
C LEU A 607 -17.12 -12.33 8.32
N LEU A 608 -16.79 -13.62 8.36
CA LEU A 608 -17.48 -14.59 9.21
C LEU A 608 -17.17 -14.37 10.69
N LEU A 609 -16.00 -13.83 11.03
CA LEU A 609 -15.69 -13.42 12.39
C LEU A 609 -16.58 -12.26 12.86
N THR A 610 -16.85 -11.28 11.98
CA THR A 610 -17.76 -10.14 12.28
C THR A 610 -19.14 -10.61 12.72
N VAL A 611 -19.66 -11.67 12.10
CA VAL A 611 -20.97 -12.27 12.43
C VAL A 611 -20.88 -13.47 13.38
N LYS A 612 -19.74 -13.65 14.06
CA LYS A 612 -19.49 -14.67 15.09
C LYS A 612 -19.64 -16.12 14.60
N LEU A 613 -19.48 -16.38 13.30
CA LEU A 613 -19.45 -17.72 12.70
C LEU A 613 -18.04 -18.33 12.77
N VAL A 614 -17.51 -18.47 13.99
CA VAL A 614 -16.09 -18.76 14.26
C VAL A 614 -15.59 -20.07 13.64
N LEU A 615 -16.36 -21.17 13.70
CA LEU A 615 -15.94 -22.46 13.16
C LEU A 615 -15.80 -22.42 11.63
N LEU A 616 -16.75 -21.76 10.95
CA LEU A 616 -16.70 -21.60 9.51
C LEU A 616 -15.58 -20.63 9.11
N ALA A 617 -15.39 -19.55 9.87
CA ALA A 617 -14.27 -18.64 9.69
C ALA A 617 -12.94 -19.42 9.78
N ALA A 618 -12.74 -20.22 10.83
CA ALA A 618 -11.55 -21.03 11.00
C ALA A 618 -11.32 -22.02 9.84
N ALA A 619 -12.39 -22.66 9.33
CA ALA A 619 -12.30 -23.51 8.15
C ALA A 619 -11.86 -22.73 6.90
N CYS A 620 -12.40 -21.52 6.69
CA CYS A 620 -11.96 -20.63 5.61
C CYS A 620 -10.50 -20.21 5.78
N GLY A 621 -10.08 -19.82 6.98
CA GLY A 621 -8.69 -19.45 7.29
C GLY A 621 -7.71 -20.60 6.99
N LEU A 622 -8.04 -21.81 7.44
CA LEU A 622 -7.25 -23.02 7.13
C LEU A 622 -7.21 -23.29 5.61
N GLY A 623 -8.34 -23.16 4.93
CA GLY A 623 -8.41 -23.31 3.47
C GLY A 623 -7.55 -22.28 2.73
N ALA A 624 -7.54 -21.02 3.19
CA ALA A 624 -6.69 -19.97 2.63
C ALA A 624 -5.20 -20.31 2.80
N VAL A 625 -4.79 -20.72 4.00
CA VAL A 625 -3.41 -21.17 4.28
C VAL A 625 -3.02 -22.35 3.40
N MET A 626 -3.90 -23.33 3.22
CA MET A 626 -3.65 -24.48 2.34
C MET A 626 -3.45 -24.07 0.88
N LEU A 627 -4.27 -23.15 0.36
CA LEU A 627 -4.11 -22.63 -1.00
C LEU A 627 -2.82 -21.81 -1.16
N ILE A 628 -2.40 -21.07 -0.13
CA ILE A 628 -1.10 -20.38 -0.10
C ILE A 628 0.04 -21.41 -0.10
N CYS A 629 -0.06 -22.50 0.65
CA CYS A 629 0.93 -23.59 0.59
C CYS A 629 1.00 -24.24 -0.80
N VAL A 630 -0.14 -24.47 -1.46
CA VAL A 630 -0.22 -24.98 -2.84
C VAL A 630 0.43 -24.00 -3.83
N TRP A 631 0.13 -22.71 -3.70
CA TRP A 631 0.82 -21.65 -4.43
C TRP A 631 2.34 -21.76 -4.21
N MET A 632 2.79 -21.72 -2.96
CA MET A 632 4.21 -21.66 -2.59
C MET A 632 5.01 -22.89 -2.99
N TRP A 633 4.36 -24.04 -3.16
CA TRP A 633 5.02 -25.28 -3.57
C TRP A 633 5.86 -25.14 -4.84
N GLY A 634 5.38 -24.34 -5.80
CA GLY A 634 6.07 -24.05 -7.07
C GLY A 634 6.95 -22.79 -7.08
N SER A 635 6.95 -21.99 -6.01
CA SER A 635 7.62 -20.67 -5.97
C SER A 635 9.13 -20.75 -5.68
N ASP A 636 9.62 -21.91 -5.25
CA ASP A 636 11.04 -22.19 -5.01
C ASP A 636 11.47 -23.36 -5.93
N PRO A 637 11.69 -23.09 -7.23
CA PRO A 637 12.01 -24.12 -8.22
C PRO A 637 13.46 -24.61 -8.11
N ALA A 638 13.73 -25.85 -8.51
CA ALA A 638 15.08 -26.41 -8.48
C ALA A 638 16.05 -25.56 -9.34
N PRO A 639 17.30 -25.34 -8.91
CA PRO A 639 18.30 -24.60 -9.69
C PRO A 639 18.44 -25.18 -11.10
N GLY A 640 18.27 -24.34 -12.11
CA GLY A 640 18.47 -24.71 -13.51
C GLY A 640 19.86 -24.30 -14.01
N PRO A 641 20.23 -24.71 -15.24
CA PRO A 641 21.46 -24.23 -15.87
C PRO A 641 21.42 -22.71 -16.05
N SER A 642 22.60 -22.09 -16.11
CA SER A 642 22.71 -20.67 -16.46
C SER A 642 22.24 -20.44 -17.89
N VAL A 643 21.46 -19.39 -18.10
CA VAL A 643 20.87 -19.02 -19.39
C VAL A 643 21.57 -17.81 -19.99
N ALA A 644 21.68 -17.78 -21.32
CA ALA A 644 22.22 -16.63 -22.03
C ALA A 644 21.18 -15.51 -22.07
N ILE A 645 21.59 -14.29 -21.70
CA ILE A 645 20.72 -13.11 -21.74
C ILE A 645 21.15 -12.08 -22.80
N GLY A 646 22.23 -12.32 -23.54
CA GLY A 646 22.85 -11.36 -24.45
C GLY A 646 24.23 -10.91 -23.96
N ASP A 647 25.03 -10.29 -24.83
CA ASP A 647 26.37 -9.74 -24.56
C ASP A 647 27.39 -10.80 -24.10
N GLY A 648 27.21 -12.06 -24.53
CA GLY A 648 27.98 -13.21 -24.00
C GLY A 648 27.70 -13.51 -22.52
N ILE A 649 26.81 -12.76 -21.85
CA ILE A 649 26.49 -12.92 -20.44
C ILE A 649 25.57 -14.11 -20.26
N ARG A 650 25.99 -15.03 -19.39
CA ARG A 650 25.16 -16.13 -18.89
C ARG A 650 24.87 -15.91 -17.41
N LEU A 651 23.61 -15.93 -17.05
CA LEU A 651 23.17 -15.74 -15.67
C LEU A 651 22.53 -17.00 -15.11
N PRO A 652 22.66 -17.26 -13.79
CA PRO A 652 21.93 -18.34 -13.16
C PRO A 652 20.41 -18.09 -13.22
N THR A 653 19.62 -19.14 -13.07
CA THR A 653 18.14 -19.10 -13.07
C THR A 653 17.54 -19.19 -11.65
N TYR A 654 18.42 -19.12 -10.65
CA TYR A 654 18.11 -19.28 -9.25
C TYR A 654 19.22 -18.65 -8.41
N LEU A 655 18.85 -17.95 -7.33
CA LEU A 655 19.78 -17.38 -6.37
C LEU A 655 19.19 -17.48 -4.95
N ALA A 656 19.97 -18.02 -4.01
CA ALA A 656 19.64 -18.10 -2.59
C ALA A 656 20.44 -17.08 -1.76
N GLY A 657 20.12 -16.95 -0.47
CA GLY A 657 20.83 -16.06 0.44
C GLY A 657 20.54 -14.56 0.24
N PRO A 658 21.44 -13.65 0.68
CA PRO A 658 21.24 -12.18 0.68
C PRO A 658 20.95 -11.58 -0.70
N GLY A 659 21.40 -12.24 -1.77
CA GLY A 659 21.16 -11.82 -3.14
C GLY A 659 19.75 -12.15 -3.65
N SER A 660 18.98 -13.03 -3.00
CA SER A 660 17.63 -13.40 -3.46
C SER A 660 16.65 -12.22 -3.34
N HIS A 661 15.80 -12.05 -4.35
CA HIS A 661 14.69 -11.08 -4.32
C HIS A 661 13.66 -11.45 -3.23
N SER A 662 13.46 -12.75 -2.96
CA SER A 662 12.54 -13.21 -1.92
C SER A 662 12.99 -12.81 -0.52
N ARG A 663 14.30 -12.81 -0.26
CA ARG A 663 14.85 -12.44 1.05
C ARG A 663 14.68 -10.94 1.30
N TRP A 664 14.77 -10.13 0.24
CA TRP A 664 14.43 -8.72 0.32
C TRP A 664 12.95 -8.51 0.66
N ALA A 665 12.04 -9.24 0.01
CA ALA A 665 10.62 -9.20 0.39
C ALA A 665 10.38 -9.62 1.84
N MET A 666 11.08 -10.66 2.32
CA MET A 666 11.01 -11.08 3.72
C MET A 666 11.51 -9.97 4.66
N ILE A 667 12.64 -9.32 4.36
CA ILE A 667 13.14 -8.20 5.17
C ILE A 667 12.12 -7.06 5.23
N VAL A 668 11.48 -6.71 4.10
CA VAL A 668 10.43 -5.69 4.09
C VAL A 668 9.24 -6.10 4.96
N LEU A 669 8.78 -7.35 4.88
CA LEU A 669 7.73 -7.87 5.78
C LEU A 669 8.14 -7.79 7.26
N LEU A 670 9.42 -8.03 7.59
CA LEU A 670 9.92 -7.87 8.95
C LEU A 670 9.96 -6.41 9.41
N LEU A 671 10.17 -5.45 8.50
CA LEU A 671 10.03 -4.03 8.82
C LEU A 671 8.57 -3.65 9.12
N VAL A 672 7.61 -4.25 8.41
CA VAL A 672 6.17 -4.10 8.72
C VAL A 672 5.88 -4.63 10.12
N ALA A 673 6.33 -5.86 10.42
CA ALA A 673 6.16 -6.46 11.74
C ALA A 673 6.84 -5.64 12.85
N GLY A 674 8.04 -5.12 12.58
CA GLY A 674 8.79 -4.26 13.49
C GLY A 674 8.09 -2.95 13.79
N SER A 675 7.54 -2.32 12.76
CA SER A 675 6.76 -1.08 12.90
C SER A 675 5.50 -1.30 13.73
N LEU A 676 4.79 -2.41 13.52
CA LEU A 676 3.64 -2.81 14.33
C LEU A 676 4.04 -2.94 15.81
N TYR A 677 5.14 -3.62 16.06
CA TYR A 677 5.63 -3.87 17.41
C TYR A 677 6.13 -2.58 18.09
N ILE A 678 6.72 -1.65 17.34
CA ILE A 678 7.07 -0.32 17.83
C ILE A 678 5.81 0.46 18.25
N SER A 679 4.73 0.42 17.47
CA SER A 679 3.44 1.00 17.86
C SER A 679 2.88 0.36 19.13
N PHE A 680 3.12 -0.94 19.35
CA PHE A 680 2.75 -1.62 20.59
C PHE A 680 3.58 -1.14 21.79
N ILE A 681 4.91 -1.02 21.62
CA ILE A 681 5.80 -0.46 22.65
C ILE A 681 5.36 0.97 23.00
N PHE A 682 5.05 1.80 21.98
CA PHE A 682 4.51 3.13 22.19
C PHE A 682 3.22 3.09 23.00
N SER A 683 2.27 2.22 22.64
CA SER A 683 0.99 2.07 23.34
C SER A 683 1.17 1.68 24.81
N TYR A 684 2.10 0.74 25.07
CA TYR A 684 2.44 0.29 26.41
C TYR A 684 3.01 1.43 27.26
N LEU A 685 4.02 2.14 26.74
CA LEU A 685 4.68 3.23 27.45
C LEU A 685 3.77 4.45 27.60
N TYR A 686 2.91 4.72 26.62
CA TYR A 686 1.91 5.79 26.68
C TYR A 686 0.92 5.57 27.83
N LEU A 687 0.29 4.39 27.89
CA LEU A 687 -0.67 4.09 28.96
C LEU A 687 0.00 4.03 30.33
N TRP A 688 1.25 3.55 30.41
CA TRP A 688 2.04 3.64 31.63
C TRP A 688 2.25 5.11 32.07
N ALA A 689 2.56 6.01 31.13
CA ALA A 689 2.80 7.42 31.44
C ALA A 689 1.53 8.18 31.85
N VAL A 690 0.39 7.87 31.22
CA VAL A 690 -0.90 8.55 31.48
C VAL A 690 -1.65 7.93 32.65
N SER A 691 -1.48 6.63 32.91
CA SER A 691 -2.13 5.88 34.00
C SER A 691 -1.16 4.99 34.79
N PRO A 692 -0.11 5.54 35.44
CA PRO A 692 0.89 4.73 36.15
C PRO A 692 0.32 3.86 37.28
N GLN A 693 -0.86 4.22 37.80
CA GLN A 693 -1.60 3.53 38.85
C GLN A 693 -2.12 2.17 38.38
N ALA A 694 -2.36 1.99 37.08
CA ALA A 694 -2.71 0.70 36.49
C ALA A 694 -1.55 -0.31 36.57
N TRP A 695 -0.30 0.18 36.60
CA TRP A 695 0.88 -0.66 36.83
C TRP A 695 1.09 -0.95 38.32
N ALA A 696 0.85 0.02 39.20
CA ALA A 696 0.97 -0.15 40.65
C ALA A 696 -0.06 -1.14 41.23
N THR A 697 -1.32 -1.09 40.79
CA THR A 697 -2.36 -2.05 41.20
C THR A 697 -2.12 -3.46 40.64
N GLY A 698 -1.35 -3.57 39.55
CA GLY A 698 -0.88 -4.85 39.01
C GLY A 698 0.31 -5.46 39.76
N ALA A 699 0.96 -4.74 40.68
CA ALA A 699 2.17 -5.21 41.37
C ALA A 699 1.95 -6.49 42.18
N ASP A 700 0.77 -6.65 42.78
CA ASP A 700 0.37 -7.86 43.54
C ASP A 700 0.11 -9.09 42.64
N SER A 701 0.04 -8.90 41.31
CA SER A 701 -0.23 -9.93 40.31
C SER A 701 0.80 -9.92 39.17
N MET A 702 2.05 -9.57 39.47
CA MET A 702 3.11 -9.49 38.47
C MET A 702 3.30 -10.83 37.72
N PRO A 703 3.49 -10.80 36.39
CA PRO A 703 3.82 -11.97 35.59
C PRO A 703 4.95 -12.80 36.19
N LEU A 704 4.83 -14.14 36.21
CA LEU A 704 5.80 -15.01 36.88
C LEU A 704 7.19 -14.95 36.19
N LEU A 705 8.21 -14.47 36.92
CA LEU A 705 9.57 -14.34 36.37
C LEU A 705 10.16 -15.68 35.90
N THR A 706 9.87 -16.78 36.61
CA THR A 706 10.35 -18.10 36.20
C THR A 706 9.75 -18.55 34.87
N SER A 707 8.47 -18.26 34.61
CA SER A 707 7.86 -18.48 33.29
C SER A 707 8.54 -17.66 32.20
N ALA A 708 8.89 -16.40 32.49
CA ALA A 708 9.61 -15.55 31.53
C ALA A 708 11.01 -16.08 31.22
N LEU A 709 11.75 -16.51 32.24
CA LEU A 709 13.10 -17.09 32.07
C LEU A 709 13.06 -18.40 31.27
N ILE A 710 12.11 -19.28 31.56
CA ILE A 710 11.90 -20.52 30.78
C ILE A 710 11.54 -20.18 29.33
N SER A 711 10.62 -19.24 29.13
CA SER A 711 10.19 -18.81 27.80
C SER A 711 11.35 -18.22 27.01
N GLY A 712 12.18 -17.37 27.63
CA GLY A 712 13.38 -16.80 27.03
C GLY A 712 14.43 -17.86 26.67
N ALA A 713 14.67 -18.83 27.56
CA ALA A 713 15.57 -19.95 27.28
C ALA A 713 15.08 -20.80 26.09
N LEU A 714 13.77 -21.06 26.01
CA LEU A 714 13.15 -21.79 24.89
C LEU A 714 13.24 -21.01 23.57
N LEU A 715 13.08 -19.68 23.58
CA LEU A 715 13.28 -18.84 22.39
C LEU A 715 14.73 -18.92 21.88
N MET A 716 15.70 -18.80 22.79
CA MET A 716 17.12 -18.88 22.46
C MET A 716 17.49 -20.27 21.93
N ALA A 717 17.00 -21.33 22.58
CA ALA A 717 17.19 -22.71 22.14
C ALA A 717 16.57 -22.96 20.75
N SER A 718 15.37 -22.42 20.50
CA SER A 718 14.69 -22.50 19.21
C SER A 718 15.52 -21.82 18.10
N SER A 719 16.02 -20.61 18.36
CA SER A 719 16.88 -19.88 17.42
C SER A 719 18.18 -20.63 17.12
N ALA A 720 18.84 -21.15 18.17
CA ALA A 720 20.06 -21.95 18.03
C ALA A 720 19.80 -23.23 17.20
N ALA A 721 18.68 -23.91 17.42
CA ALA A 721 18.29 -25.08 16.66
C ALA A 721 18.12 -24.78 15.16
N VAL A 722 17.53 -23.62 14.80
CA VAL A 722 17.41 -23.17 13.39
C VAL A 722 18.78 -22.86 12.79
N LEU A 723 19.68 -22.18 13.52
CA LEU A 723 21.04 -21.90 13.06
C LEU A 723 21.81 -23.20 12.77
N VAL A 724 21.75 -24.16 13.69
CA VAL A 724 22.41 -25.47 13.54
C VAL A 724 21.74 -26.29 12.44
N ALA A 725 20.40 -26.23 12.29
CA ALA A 725 19.72 -26.88 11.18
C ALA A 725 20.27 -26.36 9.84
N GLY A 726 20.44 -25.04 9.70
CA GLY A 726 20.94 -24.41 8.49
C GLY A 726 22.35 -24.88 8.07
N SER A 727 23.22 -25.25 9.02
CA SER A 727 24.56 -25.79 8.76
C SER A 727 24.58 -27.30 8.48
N ARG A 728 23.53 -28.02 8.91
CA ARG A 728 23.33 -29.47 8.68
C ARG A 728 22.66 -29.79 7.34
N LEU A 729 22.32 -28.78 6.55
CA LEU A 729 21.87 -28.94 5.16
C LEU A 729 23.07 -29.46 4.33
N SER A 730 23.16 -30.76 4.06
CA SER A 730 24.28 -31.38 3.33
C SER A 730 24.03 -31.46 1.83
N THR A 731 25.10 -31.64 1.05
CA THR A 731 25.08 -31.77 -0.42
C THR A 731 24.29 -32.99 -0.93
N ALA A 732 23.97 -33.97 -0.08
CA ALA A 732 23.21 -35.18 -0.43
C ALA A 732 21.69 -35.08 -0.12
N GLY A 733 21.18 -33.87 0.17
CA GLY A 733 19.80 -33.65 0.62
C GLY A 733 19.71 -33.53 2.15
N ALA A 734 18.64 -32.91 2.64
CA ALA A 734 18.48 -32.64 4.07
C ALA A 734 18.52 -33.92 4.92
N SER A 735 19.44 -33.96 5.90
CA SER A 735 19.67 -35.11 6.76
C SER A 735 18.55 -35.29 7.81
N ALA A 736 18.41 -36.48 8.38
CA ALA A 736 17.52 -36.71 9.52
C ALA A 736 17.78 -35.70 10.68
N GLY A 737 19.04 -35.27 10.85
CA GLY A 737 19.40 -34.24 11.82
C GLY A 737 18.80 -32.85 11.53
N PHE A 738 18.73 -32.45 10.26
CA PHE A 738 18.05 -31.19 9.87
C PHE A 738 16.56 -31.21 10.28
N ASN A 739 15.86 -32.31 9.94
CA ASN A 739 14.44 -32.45 10.21
C ASN A 739 14.14 -32.45 11.71
N SER A 740 14.91 -33.20 12.50
CA SER A 740 14.75 -33.23 13.96
C SER A 740 14.99 -31.87 14.59
N LEU A 741 16.04 -31.15 14.16
CA LEU A 741 16.32 -29.81 14.67
C LEU A 741 15.20 -28.81 14.35
N LEU A 742 14.60 -28.90 13.16
CA LEU A 742 13.50 -28.02 12.78
C LEU A 742 12.23 -28.30 13.61
N VAL A 743 11.93 -29.58 13.88
CA VAL A 743 10.83 -29.98 14.77
C VAL A 743 11.08 -29.51 16.19
N ILE A 744 12.30 -29.68 16.71
CA ILE A 744 12.69 -29.19 18.04
C ILE A 744 12.55 -27.67 18.09
N ALA A 745 13.03 -26.95 17.09
CA ALA A 745 12.90 -25.49 17.02
C ALA A 745 11.44 -25.06 17.09
N ALA A 746 10.57 -25.67 16.28
CA ALA A 746 9.13 -25.40 16.25
C ALA A 746 8.46 -25.70 17.60
N ALA A 747 8.77 -26.84 18.21
CA ALA A 747 8.25 -27.22 19.51
C ALA A 747 8.72 -26.26 20.61
N SER A 748 9.99 -25.87 20.63
CA SER A 748 10.52 -24.89 21.59
C SER A 748 9.89 -23.51 21.42
N LEU A 749 9.67 -23.07 20.18
CA LEU A 749 9.03 -21.78 19.89
C LEU A 749 7.57 -21.77 20.39
N ALA A 750 6.80 -22.82 20.09
CA ALA A 750 5.42 -22.96 20.57
C ALA A 750 5.33 -23.14 22.09
N ALA A 751 6.25 -23.92 22.68
CA ALA A 751 6.32 -24.11 24.12
C ALA A 751 6.63 -22.80 24.85
N SER A 752 7.54 -21.97 24.33
CA SER A 752 7.84 -20.65 24.89
C SER A 752 6.57 -19.80 25.05
N LEU A 753 5.78 -19.69 23.98
CA LEU A 753 4.50 -18.98 24.01
C LEU A 753 3.53 -19.58 25.06
N GLY A 754 3.45 -20.91 25.11
CA GLY A 754 2.59 -21.61 26.08
C GLY A 754 3.00 -21.36 27.54
N PHE A 755 4.31 -21.32 27.83
CA PHE A 755 4.82 -21.05 29.18
C PHE A 755 4.56 -19.61 29.63
N ASP A 756 4.66 -18.64 28.73
CA ASP A 756 4.36 -17.23 29.01
C ASP A 756 2.87 -17.04 29.33
N ILE A 757 1.97 -17.53 28.45
CA ILE A 757 0.51 -17.49 28.67
C ILE A 757 0.12 -18.20 29.97
N ALA A 758 0.64 -19.42 30.19
CA ALA A 758 0.34 -20.18 31.40
C ALA A 758 0.88 -19.48 32.66
N GLY A 759 2.01 -18.79 32.55
CA GLY A 759 2.58 -17.96 33.60
C GLY A 759 1.62 -16.85 34.02
N HIS A 760 1.10 -16.09 33.06
CA HIS A 760 0.10 -15.05 33.30
C HIS A 760 -1.17 -15.62 33.94
N TRP A 761 -1.68 -16.73 33.41
CA TRP A 761 -2.93 -17.32 33.90
C TRP A 761 -2.84 -17.79 35.36
N ARG A 762 -1.72 -18.40 35.75
CA ARG A 762 -1.48 -18.98 37.08
C ARG A 762 -1.43 -17.94 38.20
N VAL A 763 -0.94 -16.73 37.91
CA VAL A 763 -0.90 -15.63 38.89
C VAL A 763 -2.20 -14.82 38.93
N GLY A 764 -3.25 -15.27 38.22
CA GLY A 764 -4.55 -14.62 38.21
C GLY A 764 -4.68 -13.43 37.26
N LEU A 765 -3.68 -13.16 36.41
CA LEU A 765 -3.79 -12.08 35.42
C LEU A 765 -4.87 -12.40 34.40
N ARG A 766 -5.78 -11.45 34.18
CA ARG A 766 -6.87 -11.54 33.20
C ARG A 766 -6.90 -10.26 32.36
N PRO A 767 -7.03 -10.38 31.02
CA PRO A 767 -6.87 -9.24 30.12
C PRO A 767 -8.02 -8.22 30.21
N ASP A 768 -9.17 -8.59 30.76
CA ASP A 768 -10.34 -7.74 30.96
C ASP A 768 -10.31 -6.95 32.29
N ALA A 769 -9.34 -7.25 33.17
CA ALA A 769 -9.23 -6.63 34.50
C ALA A 769 -8.79 -5.17 34.45
N GLY A 770 -7.90 -4.81 33.52
CA GLY A 770 -7.30 -3.49 33.41
C GLY A 770 -6.45 -3.34 32.16
N SER A 771 -6.11 -2.11 31.80
CA SER A 771 -5.37 -1.79 30.57
C SER A 771 -3.96 -2.38 30.56
N HIS A 772 -3.28 -2.41 31.72
CA HIS A 772 -1.97 -3.04 31.87
C HIS A 772 -2.06 -4.55 31.57
N GLN A 773 -3.05 -5.25 32.13
CA GLN A 773 -3.24 -6.67 31.86
C GLN A 773 -3.63 -6.94 30.40
N ALA A 774 -4.47 -6.08 29.81
CA ALA A 774 -4.81 -6.15 28.39
C ALA A 774 -3.55 -6.03 27.51
N LEU A 775 -2.64 -5.10 27.82
CA LEU A 775 -1.39 -4.91 27.09
C LEU A 775 -0.42 -6.08 27.24
N ILE A 776 -0.35 -6.71 28.42
CA ILE A 776 0.45 -7.93 28.63
C ILE A 776 -0.02 -9.03 27.68
N TYR A 777 -1.33 -9.30 27.66
CA TYR A 777 -1.90 -10.31 26.77
C TYR A 777 -1.83 -9.90 25.28
N LEU A 778 -1.89 -8.60 24.97
CA LEU A 778 -1.66 -8.10 23.61
C LEU A 778 -0.23 -8.41 23.16
N GLY A 779 0.79 -8.20 24.00
CA GLY A 779 2.16 -8.57 23.67
C GLY A 779 2.31 -10.05 23.34
N THR A 780 1.69 -10.92 24.15
CA THR A 780 1.67 -12.36 23.89
C THR A 780 0.86 -12.73 22.63
N PHE A 781 -0.24 -12.03 22.35
CA PHE A 781 -1.02 -12.18 21.12
C PHE A 781 -0.19 -11.81 19.87
N LEU A 782 0.53 -10.68 19.91
CA LEU A 782 1.41 -10.26 18.82
C LEU A 782 2.56 -11.25 18.60
N GLN A 783 3.10 -11.85 19.67
CA GLN A 783 4.06 -12.94 19.53
C GLN A 783 3.42 -14.18 18.88
N ALA A 784 2.21 -14.55 19.29
CA ALA A 784 1.46 -15.66 18.71
C ALA A 784 1.20 -15.46 17.21
N GLN A 785 0.94 -14.23 16.79
CA GLN A 785 0.74 -13.85 15.38
C GLN A 785 1.98 -14.12 14.51
N LEU A 786 3.19 -14.10 15.07
CA LEU A 786 4.41 -14.49 14.36
C LEU A 786 4.69 -16.00 14.46
N VAL A 787 4.43 -16.58 15.63
CA VAL A 787 4.66 -18.02 15.85
C VAL A 787 3.78 -18.86 14.93
N ALA A 788 2.49 -18.53 14.79
CA ALA A 788 1.55 -19.29 13.96
C ALA A 788 2.02 -19.48 12.49
N PRO A 789 2.35 -18.42 11.72
CA PRO A 789 2.88 -18.59 10.37
C PRO A 789 4.25 -19.27 10.36
N LEU A 790 5.11 -19.08 11.36
CA LEU A 790 6.40 -19.78 11.46
C LEU A 790 6.22 -21.30 11.61
N ILE A 791 5.23 -21.76 12.38
CA ILE A 791 4.92 -23.19 12.50
C ILE A 791 4.47 -23.75 11.14
N VAL A 792 3.60 -23.03 10.43
CA VAL A 792 3.17 -23.42 9.07
C VAL A 792 4.36 -23.47 8.12
N MET A 793 5.23 -22.45 8.14
CA MET A 793 6.42 -22.39 7.27
C MET A 793 7.45 -23.47 7.63
N ALA A 794 7.66 -23.80 8.91
CA ALA A 794 8.52 -24.92 9.31
C ALA A 794 7.95 -26.25 8.83
N GLY A 795 6.64 -26.47 8.97
CA GLY A 795 5.97 -27.64 8.41
C GLY A 795 6.15 -27.74 6.89
N PHE A 796 5.98 -26.61 6.18
CA PHE A 796 6.21 -26.54 4.74
C PHE A 796 7.65 -26.89 4.36
N VAL A 797 8.65 -26.32 5.03
CA VAL A 797 10.08 -26.61 4.80
C VAL A 797 10.42 -28.05 5.15
N LEU A 798 9.83 -28.61 6.21
CA LEU A 798 9.99 -30.01 6.58
C LEU A 798 9.46 -30.94 5.48
N VAL A 799 8.27 -30.67 4.94
CA VAL A 799 7.71 -31.45 3.82
C VAL A 799 8.58 -31.32 2.57
N ARG A 800 9.13 -30.13 2.27
CA ARG A 800 10.09 -29.95 1.17
C ARG A 800 11.38 -30.75 1.37
N SER A 801 11.89 -30.79 2.60
CA SER A 801 13.04 -31.60 2.97
C SER A 801 12.77 -33.10 2.75
N LEU A 802 11.65 -33.61 3.28
CA LEU A 802 11.24 -35.02 3.15
C LEU A 802 11.02 -35.44 1.70
N THR A 803 10.57 -34.52 0.84
CA THR A 803 10.39 -34.75 -0.60
C THR A 803 11.64 -34.46 -1.45
N ARG A 804 12.81 -34.25 -0.81
CA ARG A 804 14.09 -33.96 -1.46
C ARG A 804 14.08 -32.72 -2.36
N ARG A 805 13.25 -31.72 -2.02
CA ARG A 805 13.15 -30.40 -2.67
C ARG A 805 13.85 -29.29 -1.88
N LEU A 806 14.81 -29.68 -1.04
CA LEU A 806 15.63 -28.80 -0.24
C LEU A 806 17.09 -29.30 -0.29
N SER A 807 18.00 -28.41 -0.67
CA SER A 807 19.44 -28.68 -0.74
C SER A 807 20.24 -27.40 -0.46
N PRO A 808 21.57 -27.47 -0.26
CA PRO A 808 22.40 -26.27 -0.03
C PRO A 808 22.27 -25.21 -1.13
N GLN A 809 21.99 -25.65 -2.37
CA GLN A 809 21.82 -24.80 -3.53
C GLN A 809 20.34 -24.47 -3.80
N HIS A 810 19.41 -25.18 -3.15
CA HIS A 810 17.95 -25.08 -3.31
C HIS A 810 17.29 -24.89 -1.95
N ARG A 811 17.49 -23.70 -1.34
CA ARG A 811 17.10 -23.41 0.06
C ARG A 811 16.39 -22.08 0.31
N VAL A 812 15.86 -21.40 -0.72
CA VAL A 812 15.22 -20.07 -0.54
C VAL A 812 14.07 -20.14 0.49
N SER A 813 13.27 -21.21 0.47
CA SER A 813 12.21 -21.41 1.46
C SER A 813 12.74 -21.48 2.90
N PHE A 814 13.87 -22.14 3.14
CA PHE A 814 14.51 -22.21 4.45
C PHE A 814 15.18 -20.88 4.84
N ASP A 815 15.82 -20.18 3.89
CA ASP A 815 16.49 -18.91 4.18
C ASP A 815 15.48 -17.84 4.63
N ASN A 816 14.32 -17.78 3.99
CA ASN A 816 13.23 -16.89 4.40
C ASN A 816 12.66 -17.30 5.77
N LEU A 817 12.46 -18.61 6.00
CA LEU A 817 12.03 -19.15 7.29
C LEU A 817 13.00 -18.73 8.41
N ALA A 818 14.30 -18.94 8.23
CA ALA A 818 15.30 -18.69 9.25
C ALA A 818 15.37 -17.21 9.63
N VAL A 819 15.35 -16.31 8.64
CA VAL A 819 15.35 -14.86 8.88
C VAL A 819 14.11 -14.43 9.68
N PHE A 820 12.93 -14.92 9.32
CA PHE A 820 11.71 -14.64 10.07
C PHE A 820 11.75 -15.25 11.48
N TRP A 821 12.30 -16.45 11.63
CA TRP A 821 12.43 -17.14 12.92
C TRP A 821 13.29 -16.35 13.91
N HIS A 822 14.45 -15.87 13.46
CA HIS A 822 15.36 -15.09 14.31
C HIS A 822 14.75 -13.75 14.69
N TYR A 823 14.00 -13.12 13.78
CA TYR A 823 13.24 -11.92 14.10
C TYR A 823 12.17 -12.18 15.18
N ALA A 824 11.36 -13.22 15.03
CA ALA A 824 10.32 -13.55 16.01
C ALA A 824 10.89 -13.89 17.39
N VAL A 825 12.07 -14.53 17.43
CA VAL A 825 12.80 -14.73 18.70
C VAL A 825 13.27 -13.41 19.28
N GLY A 826 13.86 -12.53 18.48
CA GLY A 826 14.28 -11.19 18.92
C GLY A 826 13.11 -10.36 19.47
N GLN A 827 11.98 -10.33 18.76
CA GLN A 827 10.76 -9.67 19.22
C GLN A 827 10.24 -10.28 20.52
N GLY A 828 10.19 -11.62 20.62
CA GLY A 828 9.74 -12.31 21.83
C GLY A 828 10.61 -11.99 23.05
N LEU A 829 11.94 -11.97 22.89
CA LEU A 829 12.86 -11.60 23.96
C LEU A 829 12.68 -10.14 24.39
N LEU A 830 12.50 -9.23 23.43
CA LEU A 830 12.21 -7.82 23.72
C LEU A 830 10.87 -7.68 24.44
N GLY A 831 9.85 -8.45 24.07
CA GLY A 831 8.56 -8.50 24.76
C GLY A 831 8.67 -9.00 26.18
N LEU A 832 9.46 -10.05 26.41
CA LEU A 832 9.73 -10.54 27.76
C LEU A 832 10.42 -9.46 28.61
N LEU A 833 11.38 -8.72 28.05
CA LEU A 833 12.01 -7.59 28.74
C LEU A 833 11.03 -6.45 29.03
N LEU A 834 10.15 -6.10 28.10
CA LEU A 834 9.16 -5.05 28.27
C LEU A 834 8.09 -5.40 29.32
N ILE A 835 7.56 -6.63 29.27
CA ILE A 835 6.46 -7.06 30.15
C ILE A 835 6.98 -7.45 31.54
N HIS A 836 8.12 -8.14 31.60
CA HIS A 836 8.63 -8.69 32.86
C HIS A 836 9.77 -7.85 33.45
N GLY A 837 10.63 -7.28 32.62
CA GLY A 837 11.80 -6.52 33.07
C GLY A 837 11.45 -5.09 33.47
N PHE A 838 10.79 -4.35 32.59
CA PHE A 838 10.49 -2.93 32.81
C PHE A 838 9.72 -2.65 34.09
N PRO A 839 8.59 -3.34 34.43
CA PRO A 839 7.86 -3.01 35.66
C PRO A 839 8.59 -3.42 36.94
N ARG A 840 9.63 -4.26 36.85
CA ARG A 840 10.50 -4.61 38.00
C ARG A 840 11.66 -3.64 38.19
N ALA A 841 11.94 -2.81 37.20
CA ALA A 841 12.98 -1.79 37.24
C ALA A 841 12.43 -0.42 37.66
N LEU A 842 11.10 -0.24 37.57
CA LEU A 842 10.35 0.85 38.21
C LEU A 842 10.28 0.63 39.72
#